data_AF-A0A2J8M567-F1
#
_entry.id   AF-A0A2J8M567-F1
#
_cell.length_a   1.000
_cell.length_b   1.000
_cell.length_c   1.000
_cell.angle_alpha   90.00
_cell.angle_beta   90.00
_cell.angle_gamma   90.00
#
_symmetry.space_group_name_H-M   'P 1'
#
loop_
_entity.id
_entity.type
_entity.pdbx_description
1 polymer ?
#
loop_
_entity_poly.entity_id
_entity_poly.type
_entity_poly.pdbx_seq_one_letter_code
_entity_poly.pdbx_strand_id
1 'polypeptide(L)'
;MLSCLKEEMPPQELTRRLATVITHVDEIMQQEVRPLMAVEIIEQLHRQFAILSGGRGEDGAPIITFPEFSGFKHIPDEDFLNVMTYLTSIPSVEAASIGFVVVIDRRRDKWSSVKASLTRIAVAFPGNLQLIFILRPSRFIQRTFTDIGIKYYRNEFKTKVPIIMVNSVSDLHGYIDKSQLTRELGGTLEYRHGQWVNHRTAIENFALTLKTTAQMLQTFGSCLATAELPRSMLSTEDLLMSHTRQRDKLQDELKLLGKQGTTLLSCIQEPATKYPNSKLNLNQLENVTTMERLLVQLDETEKAFSQFWSEHHLKLNQCLQLQHFEHDFCKAKLALDNLLEEQAEFTGIGDSVMHVEQLLKEHKKLEEKSQEPLEKAQLLALVGDQLIQSHHYAADAIRPRCVELRHLCDDFINGNKKKWDILGKSLEFHRQLDKVSQWCEAGIYLLASQAVDKCQSREGVDIALNDIATFLGTVKEYPLLSPKEFYNEFELLLTLDAKAKAQKVLQRLDDVQEIFHKRQVSLMKLAAKQTRPVQPVAPHPESSPKWVSSKTSQPSTSVPLARPLRTSEEPYTETELNSRGKEDDETKFEVKNEEIFESHHERGNPELEQQARLGDLSPRRRIIRDLLETEEIYVKEIKSIIDGYITPMDFIWLKHLIPDVLQNNKDFLFGNIRELYEFHNRTFLKELEKCAENPELLAHCFLKRVSLYSQ
;
A
#
# COMPACT_ATOMS: atom_id res chain seq x y z
N MET A 1 7.71 -8.30 5.82
CA MET A 1 7.00 -7.95 4.57
C MET A 1 5.64 -7.25 4.79
N LEU A 2 5.35 -6.71 5.99
CA LEU A 2 4.12 -5.95 6.28
C LEU A 2 4.32 -4.42 6.29
N SER A 3 5.54 -3.93 6.01
CA SER A 3 5.88 -2.50 6.08
C SER A 3 5.56 -1.71 4.80
N CYS A 4 5.29 -2.36 3.67
CA CYS A 4 5.26 -1.71 2.35
C CYS A 4 4.04 -0.80 2.08
N LEU A 5 3.06 -0.75 3.00
CA LEU A 5 1.96 0.21 2.91
C LEU A 5 2.15 1.46 3.77
N LYS A 6 2.99 1.42 4.81
CA LYS A 6 3.17 2.56 5.71
C LYS A 6 4.01 3.67 5.09
N GLU A 7 4.91 3.30 4.17
CA GLU A 7 5.74 4.23 3.45
C GLU A 7 5.12 4.47 2.07
N GLU A 8 4.81 5.74 1.80
CA GLU A 8 4.42 6.28 0.50
C GLU A 8 3.02 5.90 -0.02
N MET A 9 2.02 6.61 0.49
CA MET A 9 1.16 7.43 -0.38
C MET A 9 1.12 8.81 0.26
N PRO A 10 1.25 9.93 -0.47
CA PRO A 10 1.07 11.24 0.12
C PRO A 10 -0.43 11.58 0.10
N PRO A 11 -1.21 11.36 1.19
CA PRO A 11 -2.56 11.91 1.31
C PRO A 11 -2.53 13.45 1.35
N GLN A 12 -1.35 14.06 1.40
CA GLN A 12 -1.13 15.49 1.58
C GLN A 12 -1.90 16.33 0.56
N GLU A 13 -1.95 15.95 -0.72
CA GLU A 13 -2.64 16.76 -1.72
C GLU A 13 -4.17 16.70 -1.57
N LEU A 14 -4.73 15.50 -1.38
CA LEU A 14 -6.17 15.34 -1.13
C LEU A 14 -6.56 16.05 0.18
N THR A 15 -5.81 15.83 1.26
CA THR A 15 -6.04 16.47 2.56
C THR A 15 -5.95 17.99 2.45
N ARG A 16 -4.93 18.52 1.77
CA ARG A 16 -4.77 19.96 1.55
C ARG A 16 -5.94 20.57 0.80
N ARG A 17 -6.38 19.92 -0.29
CA ARG A 17 -7.53 20.39 -1.08
C ARG A 17 -8.83 20.36 -0.29
N LEU A 18 -9.09 19.26 0.42
CA LEU A 18 -10.29 19.15 1.26
C LEU A 18 -10.30 20.21 2.37
N ALA A 19 -9.15 20.45 3.01
CA ALA A 19 -9.02 21.54 3.99
C ALA A 19 -9.25 22.92 3.36
N THR A 20 -8.76 23.14 2.14
CA THR A 20 -8.99 24.38 1.37
C THR A 20 -10.48 24.58 1.07
N VAL A 21 -11.21 23.53 0.69
CA VAL A 21 -12.67 23.63 0.46
C VAL A 21 -13.41 23.96 1.75
N ILE A 22 -13.07 23.29 2.85
CA ILE A 22 -13.72 23.51 4.15
C ILE A 22 -13.52 24.95 4.63
N THR A 23 -12.27 25.42 4.65
CA THR A 23 -11.92 26.79 5.06
C THR A 23 -12.60 27.83 4.18
N HIS A 24 -12.61 27.62 2.87
CA HIS A 24 -13.23 28.55 1.93
C HIS A 24 -14.75 28.62 2.03
N VAL A 25 -15.42 27.50 2.30
CA VAL A 25 -16.85 27.51 2.63
C VAL A 25 -17.09 28.30 3.91
N ASP A 26 -16.22 28.16 4.91
CA ASP A 26 -16.31 28.91 6.16
C ASP A 26 -16.11 30.41 5.97
N GLU A 27 -15.24 30.81 5.04
CA GLU A 27 -15.11 32.21 4.60
C GLU A 27 -16.36 32.72 3.87
N ILE A 28 -16.91 31.95 2.92
CA ILE A 28 -18.14 32.31 2.19
C ILE A 28 -19.32 32.49 3.13
N MET A 29 -19.40 31.63 4.14
CA MET A 29 -20.48 31.62 5.13
C MET A 29 -20.16 32.48 6.37
N GLN A 30 -18.96 33.05 6.44
CA GLN A 30 -18.41 33.77 7.61
C GLN A 30 -18.61 33.03 8.95
N GLN A 31 -18.50 31.70 8.94
CA GLN A 31 -18.78 30.84 10.10
C GLN A 31 -17.84 31.10 11.29
N GLU A 32 -16.62 31.59 11.04
CA GLU A 32 -15.64 31.89 12.11
C GLU A 32 -16.00 33.14 12.94
N VAL A 33 -16.68 34.12 12.32
CA VAL A 33 -16.96 35.41 12.95
C VAL A 33 -18.38 35.43 13.54
N ARG A 34 -19.41 35.02 12.75
CA ARG A 34 -20.81 34.90 13.21
C ARG A 34 -21.59 33.91 12.33
N PRO A 35 -21.97 32.72 12.83
CA PRO A 35 -22.45 31.60 12.03
C PRO A 35 -23.97 31.66 11.79
N LEU A 36 -24.48 32.76 11.23
CA LEU A 36 -25.90 32.87 10.89
C LEU A 36 -26.11 32.56 9.41
N MET A 37 -26.91 31.55 9.11
CA MET A 37 -27.34 31.23 7.75
C MET A 37 -28.69 31.88 7.42
N ALA A 38 -28.92 32.16 6.14
CA ALA A 38 -30.18 32.68 5.62
C ALA A 38 -31.38 31.83 6.04
N VAL A 39 -31.21 30.49 6.05
CA VAL A 39 -32.25 29.53 6.41
C VAL A 39 -32.66 29.63 7.89
N GLU A 40 -31.74 30.01 8.78
CA GLU A 40 -31.97 30.10 10.23
C GLU A 40 -32.76 31.36 10.58
N ILE A 41 -32.64 32.42 9.77
CA ILE A 41 -33.33 33.69 9.96
C ILE A 41 -34.34 34.00 8.85
N ILE A 42 -34.79 32.96 8.15
CA ILE A 42 -35.57 33.12 6.92
C ILE A 42 -36.89 33.86 7.16
N GLU A 43 -37.54 33.63 8.30
CA GLU A 43 -38.78 34.33 8.67
C GLU A 43 -38.53 35.82 8.87
N GLN A 44 -37.43 36.18 9.54
CA GLN A 44 -37.03 37.56 9.78
C GLN A 44 -36.65 38.27 8.48
N LEU A 45 -35.93 37.59 7.58
CA LEU A 45 -35.62 38.12 6.26
C LEU A 45 -36.90 38.44 5.49
N HIS A 46 -37.86 37.51 5.43
CA HIS A 46 -39.14 37.71 4.75
C HIS A 46 -39.99 38.87 5.29
N ARG A 47 -39.77 39.32 6.54
CA ARG A 47 -40.42 40.54 7.07
C ARG A 47 -39.94 41.82 6.35
N GLN A 48 -38.78 41.78 5.68
CA GLN A 48 -38.27 42.86 4.83
C GLN A 48 -38.15 44.23 5.52
N PHE A 49 -37.87 44.27 6.83
CA PHE A 49 -37.68 45.55 7.54
C PHE A 49 -36.32 46.20 7.27
N ALA A 50 -35.39 45.45 6.65
CA ALA A 50 -34.14 45.92 6.10
C ALA A 50 -33.79 45.08 4.86
N ILE A 51 -33.16 45.70 3.85
CA ILE A 51 -32.76 45.04 2.61
C ILE A 51 -31.35 45.44 2.20
N LEU A 52 -30.62 44.46 1.66
CA LEU A 52 -29.35 44.65 0.94
C LEU A 52 -29.62 44.45 -0.55
N SER A 53 -29.94 45.52 -1.26
CA SER A 53 -30.38 45.44 -2.66
C SER A 53 -29.24 45.17 -3.65
N GLY A 54 -27.98 45.33 -3.22
CA GLY A 54 -26.81 45.36 -4.08
C GLY A 54 -26.39 46.76 -4.53
N GLY A 55 -27.12 47.80 -4.11
CA GLY A 55 -26.73 49.19 -4.35
C GLY A 55 -25.42 49.56 -3.65
N ARG A 56 -24.70 50.52 -4.25
CA ARG A 56 -23.44 51.07 -3.74
C ARG A 56 -23.48 52.60 -3.68
N GLY A 57 -22.80 53.17 -2.68
CA GLY A 57 -22.48 54.60 -2.63
C GLY A 57 -21.48 55.00 -3.70
N GLU A 58 -21.17 56.30 -3.79
CA GLU A 58 -20.24 56.85 -4.79
C GLU A 58 -18.83 56.24 -4.69
N ASP A 59 -18.40 55.90 -3.48
CA ASP A 59 -17.12 55.28 -3.14
C ASP A 59 -17.15 53.74 -3.13
N GLY A 60 -18.27 53.14 -3.50
CA GLY A 60 -18.45 51.68 -3.46
C GLY A 60 -18.95 51.13 -2.13
N ALA A 61 -19.32 51.97 -1.16
CA ALA A 61 -19.88 51.53 0.11
C ALA A 61 -21.21 50.76 -0.05
N PRO A 62 -21.40 49.59 0.56
CA PRO A 62 -22.68 48.86 0.49
C PRO A 62 -23.85 49.67 1.10
N ILE A 63 -24.98 49.70 0.39
CA ILE A 63 -26.20 50.36 0.84
C ILE A 63 -27.16 49.37 1.50
N ILE A 64 -27.47 49.60 2.78
CA ILE A 64 -28.59 48.93 3.48
C ILE A 64 -29.77 49.89 3.53
N THR A 65 -30.92 49.46 3.02
CA THR A 65 -32.15 50.25 3.04
C THR A 65 -33.09 49.70 4.12
N PHE A 66 -33.59 50.58 4.98
CA PHE A 66 -34.72 50.32 5.86
C PHE A 66 -35.98 50.88 5.19
N PRO A 67 -36.73 50.06 4.43
CA PRO A 67 -37.93 50.52 3.73
C PRO A 67 -39.02 50.91 4.72
N GLU A 68 -40.10 51.48 4.20
CA GLU A 68 -41.31 51.72 4.99
C GLU A 68 -41.82 50.41 5.62
N PHE A 69 -41.88 50.36 6.95
CA PHE A 69 -42.30 49.17 7.69
C PHE A 69 -43.08 49.59 8.94
N SER A 70 -44.41 49.46 8.91
CA SER A 70 -45.32 49.94 9.96
C SER A 70 -45.10 49.26 11.32
N GLY A 71 -44.65 48.01 11.31
CA GLY A 71 -44.36 47.21 12.51
C GLY A 71 -42.96 47.43 13.10
N PHE A 72 -42.17 48.41 12.63
CA PHE A 72 -40.73 48.47 12.93
C PHE A 72 -40.42 48.53 14.43
N LYS A 73 -41.25 49.22 15.20
CA LYS A 73 -41.11 49.35 16.67
C LYS A 73 -41.38 48.03 17.41
N HIS A 74 -42.09 47.10 16.80
CA HIS A 74 -42.49 45.84 17.40
C HIS A 74 -41.56 44.68 17.03
N ILE A 75 -40.54 44.93 16.21
CA ILE A 75 -39.50 43.91 15.91
C ILE A 75 -38.72 43.65 17.21
N PRO A 76 -38.56 42.39 17.65
CA PRO A 76 -37.68 42.03 18.76
C PRO A 76 -36.25 42.50 18.52
N ASP A 77 -35.53 42.91 19.57
CA ASP A 77 -34.16 43.41 19.42
C ASP A 77 -33.20 42.32 18.92
N GLU A 78 -33.44 41.05 19.28
CA GLU A 78 -32.73 39.87 18.76
C GLU A 78 -32.95 39.67 17.26
N ASP A 79 -34.21 39.68 16.78
CA ASP A 79 -34.53 39.59 15.36
C ASP A 79 -33.84 40.69 14.55
N PHE A 80 -33.82 41.92 15.10
CA PHE A 80 -33.12 43.04 14.47
C PHE A 80 -31.61 42.79 14.40
N LEU A 81 -30.99 42.37 15.50
CA LEU A 81 -29.55 42.08 15.58
C LEU A 81 -29.16 40.95 14.62
N ASN A 82 -29.97 39.89 14.53
CA ASN A 82 -29.72 38.74 13.65
C ASN A 82 -29.75 39.15 12.18
N VAL A 83 -30.78 39.91 11.75
CA VAL A 83 -30.85 40.42 10.37
C VAL A 83 -29.72 41.40 10.08
N MET A 84 -29.40 42.31 11.00
CA MET A 84 -28.30 43.26 10.77
C MET A 84 -26.94 42.55 10.68
N THR A 85 -26.71 41.58 11.56
CA THR A 85 -25.53 40.73 11.53
C THR A 85 -25.40 40.01 10.20
N TYR A 86 -26.46 39.34 9.76
CA TYR A 86 -26.43 38.62 8.50
C TYR A 86 -26.31 39.54 7.29
N LEU A 87 -27.04 40.66 7.22
CA LEU A 87 -26.93 41.57 6.06
C LEU A 87 -25.56 42.25 5.95
N THR A 88 -24.87 42.45 7.08
CA THR A 88 -23.53 43.05 7.09
C THR A 88 -22.40 42.04 6.88
N SER A 89 -22.66 40.74 7.03
CA SER A 89 -21.70 39.68 6.68
C SER A 89 -21.67 39.36 5.18
N ILE A 90 -22.67 39.76 4.41
CA ILE A 90 -22.76 39.41 2.98
C ILE A 90 -21.73 40.13 2.09
N PRO A 91 -21.51 41.47 2.22
CA PRO A 91 -20.48 42.14 1.43
C PRO A 91 -19.10 41.57 1.70
N SER A 92 -18.22 41.59 0.67
CA SER A 92 -16.83 41.16 0.85
C SER A 92 -16.11 41.99 1.91
N VAL A 93 -15.00 41.46 2.44
CA VAL A 93 -14.19 42.16 3.44
C VAL A 93 -13.74 43.53 2.92
N GLU A 94 -13.38 43.63 1.63
CA GLU A 94 -13.01 44.89 0.98
C GLU A 94 -14.19 45.87 0.96
N ALA A 95 -15.38 45.44 0.56
CA ALA A 95 -16.56 46.30 0.51
C ALA A 95 -17.02 46.73 1.91
N ALA A 96 -16.97 45.83 2.90
CA ALA A 96 -17.32 46.12 4.29
C ALA A 96 -16.31 47.07 4.96
N SER A 97 -15.04 47.04 4.54
CA SER A 97 -13.98 47.92 5.08
C SER A 97 -14.19 49.40 4.75
N ILE A 98 -14.87 49.72 3.64
CA ILE A 98 -15.27 51.08 3.26
C ILE A 98 -16.28 51.64 4.28
N GLY A 99 -17.16 50.78 4.78
CA GLY A 99 -18.27 51.11 5.66
C GLY A 99 -19.62 51.09 4.94
N PHE A 100 -20.70 51.15 5.71
CA PHE A 100 -22.07 51.01 5.23
C PHE A 100 -22.76 52.36 5.11
N VAL A 101 -23.47 52.53 4.00
CA VAL A 101 -24.44 53.62 3.82
C VAL A 101 -25.82 53.10 4.18
N VAL A 102 -26.52 53.79 5.05
CA VAL A 102 -27.88 53.41 5.48
C VAL A 102 -28.90 54.39 4.95
N VAL A 103 -29.93 53.90 4.27
CA VAL A 103 -31.08 54.72 3.82
C VAL A 103 -32.30 54.32 4.62
N ILE A 104 -32.85 55.25 5.40
CA ILE A 104 -34.05 55.03 6.21
C ILE A 104 -35.24 55.73 5.54
N ASP A 105 -36.18 54.95 5.01
CA ASP A 105 -37.42 55.47 4.44
C ASP A 105 -38.55 55.52 5.46
N ARG A 106 -38.96 56.73 5.87
CA ARG A 106 -40.06 56.97 6.81
C ARG A 106 -41.04 58.02 6.29
N ARG A 107 -41.15 58.20 4.97
CA ARG A 107 -41.98 59.26 4.34
C ARG A 107 -43.46 59.24 4.76
N ARG A 108 -43.97 58.05 5.09
CA ARG A 108 -45.36 57.80 5.49
C ARG A 108 -45.53 57.44 6.97
N ASP A 109 -44.48 57.55 7.78
CA ASP A 109 -44.47 57.16 9.19
C ASP A 109 -44.44 58.39 10.14
N LYS A 110 -44.33 58.18 11.45
CA LYS A 110 -44.20 59.21 12.49
C LYS A 110 -42.73 59.46 12.83
N TRP A 111 -42.43 60.66 13.35
CA TRP A 111 -41.09 61.02 13.82
C TRP A 111 -40.54 60.06 14.89
N SER A 112 -41.40 59.49 15.73
CA SER A 112 -41.00 58.49 16.73
C SER A 112 -40.46 57.20 16.10
N SER A 113 -40.83 56.86 14.86
CA SER A 113 -40.29 55.69 14.14
C SER A 113 -38.91 55.97 13.56
N VAL A 114 -38.63 57.21 13.15
CA VAL A 114 -37.27 57.66 12.79
C VAL A 114 -36.34 57.53 14.00
N LYS A 115 -36.77 58.06 15.16
CA LYS A 115 -36.01 57.96 16.43
C LYS A 115 -35.73 56.50 16.80
N ALA A 116 -36.75 55.64 16.76
CA ALA A 116 -36.59 54.22 17.07
C ALA A 116 -35.61 53.52 16.12
N SER A 117 -35.61 53.87 14.83
CA SER A 117 -34.66 53.34 13.85
C SER A 117 -33.23 53.78 14.17
N LEU A 118 -33.02 55.06 14.44
CA LEU A 118 -31.71 55.60 14.81
C LEU A 118 -31.17 55.00 16.10
N THR A 119 -31.97 54.89 17.15
CA THR A 119 -31.55 54.27 18.41
C THR A 119 -31.12 52.82 18.21
N ARG A 120 -31.91 52.02 17.48
CA ARG A 120 -31.57 50.61 17.23
C ARG A 120 -30.31 50.45 16.39
N ILE A 121 -30.14 51.27 15.35
CA ILE A 121 -28.93 51.27 14.53
C ILE A 121 -27.71 51.72 15.36
N ALA A 122 -27.84 52.77 16.19
CA ALA A 122 -26.75 53.24 17.03
C ALA A 122 -26.26 52.20 18.04
N VAL A 123 -27.18 51.39 18.58
CA VAL A 123 -26.87 50.39 19.61
C VAL A 123 -26.44 49.05 19.01
N ALA A 124 -27.09 48.60 17.93
CA ALA A 124 -27.02 47.20 17.49
C ALA A 124 -26.51 47.02 16.04
N PHE A 125 -26.05 48.07 15.36
CA PHE A 125 -25.45 47.91 14.03
C PHE A 125 -24.03 47.32 14.16
N PRO A 126 -23.76 46.16 13.55
CA PRO A 126 -22.51 45.42 13.78
C PRO A 126 -21.34 45.86 12.90
N GLY A 127 -21.60 46.58 11.79
CA GLY A 127 -20.58 47.04 10.85
C GLY A 127 -20.11 48.47 11.08
N ASN A 128 -19.13 48.91 10.29
CA ASN A 128 -18.68 50.31 10.28
C ASN A 128 -19.71 51.18 9.56
N LEU A 129 -20.39 52.10 10.25
CA LEU A 129 -21.33 53.02 9.63
C LEU A 129 -20.60 54.23 9.06
N GLN A 130 -20.78 54.47 7.76
CA GLN A 130 -20.19 55.60 7.08
C GLN A 130 -21.13 56.80 7.01
N LEU A 131 -22.41 56.56 6.65
CA LEU A 131 -23.36 57.63 6.33
C LEU A 131 -24.80 57.15 6.50
N ILE A 132 -25.69 58.01 7.02
CA ILE A 132 -27.12 57.72 7.15
C ILE A 132 -27.95 58.78 6.43
N PHE A 133 -28.77 58.36 5.47
CA PHE A 133 -29.82 59.17 4.84
C PHE A 133 -31.18 58.87 5.46
N ILE A 134 -31.96 59.93 5.71
CA ILE A 134 -33.32 59.78 6.25
C ILE A 134 -34.31 60.52 5.35
N LEU A 135 -35.19 59.76 4.70
CA LEU A 135 -36.36 60.30 4.00
C LEU A 135 -37.45 60.57 5.02
N ARG A 136 -37.61 61.86 5.36
CA ARG A 136 -38.45 62.29 6.48
C ARG A 136 -39.95 62.13 6.23
N PRO A 137 -40.75 61.94 7.30
CA PRO A 137 -42.20 62.03 7.23
C PRO A 137 -42.71 63.31 6.56
N SER A 138 -43.54 63.17 5.54
CA SER A 138 -44.12 64.27 4.75
C SER A 138 -45.02 65.21 5.55
N ARG A 139 -45.57 64.77 6.69
CA ARG A 139 -46.54 65.51 7.51
C ARG A 139 -45.91 66.29 8.68
N PHE A 140 -44.59 66.45 8.72
CA PHE A 140 -43.88 67.10 9.83
C PHE A 140 -43.34 68.48 9.43
N ILE A 141 -43.99 69.56 9.89
CA ILE A 141 -43.74 70.95 9.44
C ILE A 141 -42.71 71.71 10.32
N GLN A 142 -42.33 71.21 11.51
CA GLN A 142 -41.39 71.93 12.38
C GLN A 142 -39.91 71.55 12.15
N ARG A 143 -39.19 72.40 11.40
CA ARG A 143 -37.72 72.31 11.21
C ARG A 143 -36.91 72.44 12.51
N THR A 144 -37.41 73.14 13.53
CA THR A 144 -36.62 73.49 14.72
C THR A 144 -36.44 72.33 15.73
N PHE A 145 -37.41 71.42 15.85
CA PHE A 145 -37.33 70.26 16.76
C PHE A 145 -36.58 69.06 16.17
N THR A 146 -36.44 69.02 14.85
CA THR A 146 -35.73 67.96 14.12
C THR A 146 -34.21 68.12 14.26
N ASP A 147 -33.68 69.34 14.12
CA ASP A 147 -32.24 69.60 14.25
C ASP A 147 -31.70 69.41 15.67
N ILE A 148 -32.49 69.71 16.71
CA ILE A 148 -32.12 69.51 18.12
C ILE A 148 -32.16 68.02 18.49
N GLY A 149 -33.18 67.28 18.04
CA GLY A 149 -33.31 65.84 18.30
C GLY A 149 -32.25 64.99 17.58
N ILE A 150 -31.83 65.38 16.37
CA ILE A 150 -30.77 64.68 15.63
C ILE A 150 -29.38 64.99 16.20
N LYS A 151 -29.14 66.23 16.67
CA LYS A 151 -27.89 66.57 17.40
C LYS A 151 -27.67 65.68 18.63
N TYR A 152 -28.73 65.26 19.31
CA TYR A 152 -28.65 64.29 20.41
C TYR A 152 -28.15 62.92 19.93
N TYR A 153 -28.71 62.38 18.85
CA TYR A 153 -28.30 61.08 18.30
C TYR A 153 -26.90 61.08 17.68
N ARG A 154 -26.41 62.23 17.20
CA ARG A 154 -25.01 62.37 16.74
C ARG A 154 -23.99 62.02 17.84
N ASN A 155 -24.37 62.13 19.11
CA ASN A 155 -23.53 61.76 20.25
C ASN A 155 -23.72 60.31 20.71
N GLU A 156 -24.81 59.63 20.33
CA GLU A 156 -25.04 58.21 20.66
C GLU A 156 -24.34 57.25 19.69
N PHE A 157 -24.05 57.69 18.46
CA PHE A 157 -23.10 56.98 17.60
C PHE A 157 -21.68 57.18 18.16
N LYS A 158 -20.94 56.08 18.35
CA LYS A 158 -19.57 56.08 18.92
C LYS A 158 -18.56 56.96 18.12
N THR A 159 -18.93 57.41 16.93
CA THR A 159 -18.18 58.34 16.05
C THR A 159 -19.13 59.32 15.36
N LYS A 160 -18.59 60.40 14.77
CA LYS A 160 -19.31 61.47 14.03
C LYS A 160 -19.93 60.97 12.71
N VAL A 161 -20.71 59.89 12.72
CA VAL A 161 -21.44 59.38 11.55
C VAL A 161 -22.35 60.50 11.03
N PRO A 162 -22.16 61.01 9.80
CA PRO A 162 -23.02 62.05 9.26
C PRO A 162 -24.42 61.51 9.05
N ILE A 163 -25.42 62.30 9.44
CA ILE A 163 -26.84 62.02 9.22
C ILE A 163 -27.38 63.13 8.32
N ILE A 164 -27.86 62.76 7.13
CA ILE A 164 -28.38 63.68 6.12
C ILE A 164 -29.90 63.47 6.01
N MET A 165 -30.64 64.54 6.32
CA MET A 165 -32.08 64.57 6.16
C MET A 165 -32.43 64.98 4.72
N VAL A 166 -33.14 64.11 4.00
CA VAL A 166 -33.60 64.38 2.64
C VAL A 166 -35.11 64.63 2.63
N ASN A 167 -35.55 65.67 1.91
CA ASN A 167 -36.95 66.10 1.91
C ASN A 167 -37.79 65.38 0.86
N SER A 168 -37.12 64.87 -0.18
CA SER A 168 -37.74 64.19 -1.30
C SER A 168 -36.83 63.08 -1.80
N VAL A 169 -37.38 62.17 -2.59
CA VAL A 169 -36.58 61.18 -3.32
C VAL A 169 -35.65 61.84 -4.35
N SER A 170 -36.08 62.94 -4.96
CA SER A 170 -35.24 63.72 -5.87
C SER A 170 -34.01 64.30 -5.17
N ASP A 171 -34.12 64.70 -3.90
CA ASP A 171 -32.99 65.16 -3.10
C ASP A 171 -31.99 64.01 -2.87
N LEU A 172 -32.48 62.79 -2.60
CA LEU A 172 -31.64 61.60 -2.42
C LEU A 172 -30.84 61.26 -3.69
N HIS A 173 -31.43 61.47 -4.87
CA HIS A 173 -30.75 61.27 -6.16
C HIS A 173 -29.58 62.22 -6.40
N GLY A 174 -29.48 63.32 -5.64
CA GLY A 174 -28.30 64.19 -5.65
C GLY A 174 -27.10 63.62 -4.89
N TYR A 175 -27.31 62.57 -4.08
CA TYR A 175 -26.26 61.91 -3.29
C TYR A 175 -25.97 60.48 -3.72
N ILE A 176 -26.99 59.75 -4.19
CA ILE A 176 -26.86 58.36 -4.63
C ILE A 176 -27.38 58.24 -6.06
N ASP A 177 -26.58 57.65 -6.94
CA ASP A 177 -26.96 57.44 -8.32
C ASP A 177 -28.24 56.59 -8.44
N LYS A 178 -29.10 56.92 -9.40
CA LYS A 178 -30.39 56.23 -9.58
C LYS A 178 -30.23 54.75 -9.92
N SER A 179 -29.12 54.32 -10.52
CA SER A 179 -28.83 52.91 -10.78
C SER A 179 -28.53 52.10 -9.53
N GLN A 180 -28.27 52.75 -8.40
CA GLN A 180 -27.93 52.11 -7.12
C GLN A 180 -29.11 52.05 -6.14
N LEU A 181 -30.26 52.64 -6.50
CA LEU A 181 -31.46 52.70 -5.67
C LEU A 181 -32.59 51.84 -6.26
N THR A 182 -33.38 51.21 -5.39
CA THR A 182 -34.55 50.43 -5.81
C THR A 182 -35.69 51.32 -6.29
N ARG A 183 -36.69 50.73 -6.96
CA ARG A 183 -37.83 51.46 -7.55
C ARG A 183 -38.66 52.22 -6.52
N GLU A 184 -38.76 51.71 -5.30
CA GLU A 184 -39.48 52.34 -4.18
C GLU A 184 -38.84 53.68 -3.77
N LEU A 185 -37.54 53.81 -4.00
CA LEU A 185 -36.73 55.01 -3.81
C LEU A 185 -36.51 55.77 -5.14
N GLY A 186 -37.36 55.53 -6.15
CA GLY A 186 -37.32 56.21 -7.44
C GLY A 186 -36.07 55.93 -8.29
N GLY A 187 -35.35 54.84 -7.99
CA GLY A 187 -34.21 54.40 -8.77
C GLY A 187 -34.56 53.39 -9.86
N THR A 188 -33.51 52.83 -10.47
CA THR A 188 -33.58 51.90 -11.60
C THR A 188 -33.00 50.51 -11.27
N LEU A 189 -32.44 50.32 -10.07
CA LEU A 189 -31.95 49.02 -9.62
C LEU A 189 -33.12 48.04 -9.50
N GLU A 190 -33.08 46.96 -10.28
CA GLU A 190 -34.05 45.88 -10.14
C GLU A 190 -33.67 44.99 -8.94
N TYR A 191 -34.55 44.95 -7.95
CA TYR A 191 -34.41 44.13 -6.76
C TYR A 191 -35.72 43.40 -6.48
N ARG A 192 -35.65 42.08 -6.30
CA ARG A 192 -36.77 41.24 -5.91
C ARG A 192 -36.40 40.50 -4.63
N HIS A 193 -36.98 40.93 -3.51
CA HIS A 193 -36.58 40.45 -2.19
C HIS A 193 -36.72 38.92 -2.05
N GLY A 194 -37.87 38.35 -2.44
CA GLY A 194 -38.07 36.90 -2.36
C GLY A 194 -37.08 36.10 -3.23
N GLN A 195 -36.72 36.60 -4.42
CA GLN A 195 -35.70 35.96 -5.25
C GLN A 195 -34.33 36.02 -4.58
N TRP A 196 -33.98 37.17 -3.99
CA TRP A 196 -32.73 37.33 -3.27
C TRP A 196 -32.62 36.38 -2.07
N VAL A 197 -33.68 36.25 -1.25
CA VAL A 197 -33.71 35.29 -0.13
C VAL A 197 -33.56 33.85 -0.63
N ASN A 198 -34.26 33.48 -1.71
CA ASN A 198 -34.18 32.14 -2.31
C ASN A 198 -32.76 31.83 -2.82
N HIS A 199 -32.15 32.77 -3.56
CA HIS A 199 -30.79 32.59 -4.06
C HIS A 199 -29.78 32.44 -2.92
N ARG A 200 -29.84 33.31 -1.90
CA ARG A 200 -28.95 33.23 -0.74
C ARG A 200 -29.06 31.89 -0.01
N THR A 201 -30.29 31.49 0.30
CA THR A 201 -30.57 30.22 0.97
C THR A 201 -30.03 29.04 0.14
N ALA A 202 -30.24 29.05 -1.18
CA ALA A 202 -29.76 27.98 -2.05
C ALA A 202 -28.23 27.94 -2.17
N ILE A 203 -27.56 29.09 -2.28
CA ILE A 203 -26.09 29.18 -2.35
C ILE A 203 -25.46 28.67 -1.04
N GLU A 204 -25.98 29.11 0.10
CA GLU A 204 -25.46 28.69 1.41
C GLU A 204 -25.70 27.21 1.68
N ASN A 205 -26.89 26.68 1.34
CA ASN A 205 -27.17 25.26 1.44
C ASN A 205 -26.24 24.44 0.52
N PHE A 206 -25.97 24.93 -0.68
CA PHE A 206 -25.02 24.28 -1.59
C PHE A 206 -23.61 24.26 -0.99
N ALA A 207 -23.12 25.41 -0.50
CA ALA A 207 -21.80 25.51 0.12
C ALA A 207 -21.68 24.58 1.34
N LEU A 208 -22.70 24.53 2.20
CA LEU A 208 -22.73 23.62 3.34
C LEU A 208 -22.71 22.15 2.93
N THR A 209 -23.46 21.79 1.88
CA THR A 209 -23.46 20.43 1.34
C THR A 209 -22.07 20.07 0.79
N LEU A 210 -21.43 20.99 0.06
CA LEU A 210 -20.05 20.82 -0.42
C LEU A 210 -19.06 20.60 0.72
N LYS A 211 -19.12 21.42 1.78
CA LYS A 211 -18.29 21.24 2.98
C LYS A 211 -18.53 19.88 3.64
N THR A 212 -19.79 19.46 3.77
CA THR A 212 -20.14 18.16 4.35
C THR A 212 -19.59 17.00 3.51
N THR A 213 -19.72 17.06 2.18
CA THR A 213 -19.15 16.07 1.28
C THR A 213 -17.63 16.05 1.34
N ALA A 214 -16.96 17.21 1.42
CA ALA A 214 -15.52 17.29 1.61
C ALA A 214 -15.07 16.64 2.93
N GLN A 215 -15.80 16.83 4.02
CA GLN A 215 -15.53 16.17 5.31
C GLN A 215 -15.73 14.64 5.25
N MET A 216 -16.75 14.17 4.53
CA MET A 216 -16.94 12.73 4.30
C MET A 216 -15.79 12.13 3.49
N LEU A 217 -15.33 12.83 2.44
CA LEU A 217 -14.15 12.43 1.67
C LEU A 217 -12.88 12.41 2.52
N GLN A 218 -12.70 13.39 3.42
CA GLN A 218 -11.55 13.45 4.32
C GLN A 218 -11.54 12.28 5.29
N THR A 219 -12.71 11.96 5.86
CA THR A 219 -12.88 10.81 6.77
C THR A 219 -12.58 9.51 6.04
N PHE A 220 -13.14 9.34 4.84
CA PHE A 220 -12.89 8.15 4.02
C PHE A 220 -11.42 8.03 3.62
N GLY A 221 -10.80 9.11 3.13
CA GLY A 221 -9.37 9.13 2.79
C GLY A 221 -8.47 8.79 3.98
N SER A 222 -8.81 9.27 5.18
CA SER A 222 -8.11 8.91 6.41
C SER A 222 -8.23 7.42 6.73
N CYS A 223 -9.44 6.86 6.63
CA CYS A 223 -9.67 5.41 6.78
C CYS A 223 -8.82 4.60 5.79
N LEU A 224 -8.76 5.03 4.53
CA LEU A 224 -7.96 4.37 3.48
C LEU A 224 -6.46 4.43 3.78
N ALA A 225 -5.96 5.54 4.33
CA ALA A 225 -4.55 5.71 4.69
C ALA A 225 -4.14 4.87 5.92
N THR A 226 -5.06 4.65 6.86
CA THR A 226 -4.81 3.87 8.09
C THR A 226 -5.20 2.40 7.99
N ALA A 227 -5.77 1.95 6.87
CA ALA A 227 -6.26 0.60 6.70
C ALA A 227 -5.11 -0.42 6.79
N GLU A 228 -5.14 -1.29 7.81
CA GLU A 228 -4.24 -2.43 7.88
C GLU A 228 -4.63 -3.46 6.81
N LEU A 229 -3.64 -3.96 6.06
CA LEU A 229 -3.87 -5.04 5.12
C LEU A 229 -4.25 -6.32 5.86
N PRO A 230 -5.39 -6.95 5.50
CA PRO A 230 -5.76 -8.22 6.08
C PRO A 230 -4.75 -9.32 5.75
N ARG A 231 -4.59 -10.27 6.69
CA ARG A 231 -3.67 -11.41 6.54
C ARG A 231 -4.24 -12.54 5.67
N SER A 232 -5.53 -12.50 5.33
CA SER A 232 -6.20 -13.54 4.54
C SER A 232 -6.79 -12.98 3.25
N MET A 233 -6.72 -13.76 2.17
CA MET A 233 -7.20 -13.37 0.83
C MET A 233 -8.67 -12.94 0.84
N LEU A 234 -9.54 -13.73 1.48
CA LEU A 234 -10.98 -13.42 1.60
C LEU A 234 -11.23 -12.08 2.30
N SER A 235 -10.47 -11.78 3.36
CA SER A 235 -10.63 -10.51 4.08
C SER A 235 -10.12 -9.32 3.27
N THR A 236 -9.10 -9.51 2.41
CA THR A 236 -8.60 -8.46 1.51
C THR A 236 -9.61 -8.19 0.38
N GLU A 237 -10.24 -9.22 -0.18
CA GLU A 237 -11.32 -9.09 -1.18
C GLU A 237 -12.54 -8.36 -0.59
N ASP A 238 -12.98 -8.74 0.60
CA ASP A 238 -14.08 -8.06 1.30
C ASP A 238 -13.77 -6.58 1.57
N LEU A 239 -12.53 -6.28 1.99
CA LEU A 239 -12.08 -4.92 2.24
C LEU A 239 -12.08 -4.08 0.93
N LEU A 240 -11.55 -4.64 -0.15
CA LEU A 240 -11.54 -3.99 -1.48
C LEU A 240 -12.96 -3.71 -1.97
N MET A 241 -13.88 -4.68 -1.82
CA MET A 241 -15.29 -4.49 -2.18
C MET A 241 -15.95 -3.39 -1.33
N SER A 242 -15.70 -3.39 -0.02
CA SER A 242 -16.22 -2.39 0.90
C SER A 242 -15.74 -0.97 0.54
N HIS A 243 -14.43 -0.81 0.33
CA HIS A 243 -13.83 0.46 -0.08
C HIS A 243 -14.39 0.93 -1.44
N THR A 244 -14.51 0.02 -2.41
CA THR A 244 -15.04 0.32 -3.75
C THR A 244 -16.49 0.82 -3.67
N ARG A 245 -17.32 0.15 -2.88
CA ARG A 245 -18.72 0.55 -2.66
C ARG A 245 -18.85 1.92 -1.99
N GLN A 246 -18.02 2.20 -0.99
CA GLN A 246 -18.00 3.52 -0.34
C GLN A 246 -17.54 4.62 -1.31
N ARG A 247 -16.51 4.34 -2.12
CA ARG A 247 -16.05 5.26 -3.17
C ARG A 247 -17.12 5.53 -4.22
N ASP A 248 -17.82 4.51 -4.70
CA ASP A 248 -18.92 4.68 -5.68
C ASP A 248 -20.01 5.59 -5.12
N LYS A 249 -20.40 5.39 -3.85
CA LYS A 249 -21.38 6.25 -3.18
C LYS A 249 -20.93 7.71 -3.13
N LEU A 250 -19.69 7.97 -2.72
CA LEU A 250 -19.15 9.34 -2.64
C LEU A 250 -19.02 9.98 -4.02
N GLN A 251 -18.68 9.21 -5.05
CA GLN A 251 -18.64 9.70 -6.43
C GLN A 251 -20.04 10.11 -6.92
N ASP A 252 -21.07 9.33 -6.60
CA ASP A 252 -22.44 9.65 -6.98
C ASP A 252 -22.94 10.91 -6.27
N GLU A 253 -22.56 11.11 -5.00
CA GLU A 253 -22.84 12.34 -4.24
C GLU A 253 -22.16 13.55 -4.88
N LEU A 254 -20.87 13.46 -5.25
CA LEU A 254 -20.15 14.54 -5.95
C LEU A 254 -20.79 14.91 -7.30
N LYS A 255 -21.17 13.90 -8.10
CA LYS A 255 -21.84 14.11 -9.38
C LYS A 255 -23.22 14.76 -9.22
N LEU A 256 -23.98 14.33 -8.21
CA LEU A 256 -25.27 14.92 -7.90
C LEU A 256 -25.11 16.39 -7.49
N LEU A 257 -24.14 16.67 -6.62
CA LEU A 257 -23.82 18.02 -6.19
C LEU A 257 -23.41 18.89 -7.39
N GLY A 258 -22.58 18.37 -8.31
CA GLY A 258 -22.21 19.07 -9.54
C GLY A 258 -23.44 19.50 -10.36
N LYS A 259 -24.39 18.58 -10.58
CA LYS A 259 -25.66 18.88 -11.28
C LYS A 259 -26.50 19.93 -10.56
N GLN A 260 -26.58 19.84 -9.23
CA GLN A 260 -27.31 20.82 -8.42
C GLN A 260 -26.68 22.21 -8.53
N GLY A 261 -25.35 22.30 -8.43
CA GLY A 261 -24.62 23.56 -8.54
C GLY A 261 -24.75 24.20 -9.93
N THR A 262 -24.66 23.42 -11.01
CA THR A 262 -24.87 23.94 -12.37
C THR A 262 -26.30 24.43 -12.60
N THR A 263 -27.30 23.72 -12.03
CA THR A 263 -28.71 24.13 -12.11
C THR A 263 -28.92 25.44 -11.35
N LEU A 264 -28.37 25.55 -10.14
CA LEU A 264 -28.44 26.76 -9.33
C LEU A 264 -27.78 27.96 -10.02
N LEU A 265 -26.61 27.77 -10.61
CA LEU A 265 -25.93 28.81 -11.40
C LEU A 265 -26.80 29.28 -12.56
N SER A 266 -27.41 28.35 -13.30
CA SER A 266 -28.35 28.68 -14.39
C SER A 266 -29.57 29.47 -13.90
N CYS A 267 -30.11 29.16 -12.71
CA CYS A 267 -31.21 29.91 -12.12
C CYS A 267 -30.81 31.34 -11.72
N ILE A 268 -29.60 31.52 -11.18
CA ILE A 268 -29.08 32.86 -10.83
C ILE A 268 -28.86 33.71 -12.09
N GLN A 269 -28.40 33.09 -13.19
CA GLN A 269 -28.14 33.75 -14.47
C GLN A 269 -29.39 33.92 -15.36
N GLU A 270 -30.52 33.29 -15.01
CA GLU A 270 -31.79 33.31 -15.77
C GLU A 270 -32.24 34.72 -16.23
N PRO A 271 -32.14 35.78 -15.40
CA PRO A 271 -32.53 37.13 -15.82
C PRO A 271 -31.73 37.66 -17.01
N ALA A 272 -30.47 37.27 -17.17
CA ALA A 272 -29.60 37.67 -18.27
C ALA A 272 -29.75 36.77 -19.50
N THR A 273 -30.12 35.49 -19.31
CA THR A 273 -30.31 34.54 -20.42
C THR A 273 -31.66 34.67 -21.10
N LYS A 274 -32.73 35.01 -20.36
CA LYS A 274 -34.09 35.17 -20.92
C LYS A 274 -34.34 36.52 -21.58
N TYR A 275 -33.60 37.55 -21.21
CA TYR A 275 -33.79 38.91 -21.71
C TYR A 275 -32.44 39.53 -22.11
N PRO A 276 -32.09 39.60 -23.41
CA PRO A 276 -30.76 40.04 -23.88
C PRO A 276 -30.36 41.47 -23.46
N ASN A 277 -31.34 42.31 -23.11
CA ASN A 277 -31.13 43.69 -22.64
C ASN A 277 -31.06 43.81 -21.10
N SER A 278 -31.23 42.71 -20.37
CA SER A 278 -31.19 42.66 -18.91
C SER A 278 -29.75 42.45 -18.45
N LYS A 279 -29.19 43.43 -17.73
CA LYS A 279 -27.89 43.30 -17.07
C LYS A 279 -28.10 42.78 -15.65
N LEU A 280 -27.27 41.82 -15.24
CA LEU A 280 -27.21 41.40 -13.84
C LEU A 280 -26.79 42.59 -12.98
N ASN A 281 -27.45 42.73 -11.82
CA ASN A 281 -27.00 43.67 -10.81
C ASN A 281 -25.76 43.14 -10.08
N LEU A 282 -25.07 43.99 -9.32
CA LEU A 282 -23.81 43.65 -8.66
C LEU A 282 -23.95 42.45 -7.70
N ASN A 283 -25.04 42.37 -6.95
CA ASN A 283 -25.34 41.26 -6.04
C ASN A 283 -25.53 39.93 -6.79
N GLN A 284 -26.23 39.95 -7.93
CA GLN A 284 -26.33 38.77 -8.79
C GLN A 284 -24.97 38.37 -9.37
N LEU A 285 -24.12 39.33 -9.74
CA LEU A 285 -22.77 39.05 -10.22
C LEU A 285 -21.88 38.45 -9.12
N GLU A 286 -21.96 38.95 -7.90
CA GLU A 286 -21.28 38.40 -6.72
C GLU A 286 -21.76 36.95 -6.42
N ASN A 287 -23.06 36.69 -6.54
CA ASN A 287 -23.62 35.34 -6.39
C ASN A 287 -23.15 34.38 -7.51
N VAL A 288 -23.09 34.86 -8.77
CA VAL A 288 -22.54 34.09 -9.90
C VAL A 288 -21.07 33.74 -9.63
N THR A 289 -20.26 34.74 -9.27
CA THR A 289 -18.83 34.56 -8.96
C THR A 289 -18.63 33.56 -7.82
N THR A 290 -19.46 33.65 -6.77
CA THR A 290 -19.43 32.72 -5.64
C THR A 290 -19.75 31.30 -6.07
N MET A 291 -20.80 31.11 -6.88
CA MET A 291 -21.18 29.78 -7.37
C MET A 291 -20.18 29.18 -8.36
N GLU A 292 -19.63 29.97 -9.28
CA GLU A 292 -18.58 29.52 -10.20
C GLU A 292 -17.35 29.04 -9.42
N ARG A 293 -16.94 29.79 -8.40
CA ARG A 293 -15.83 29.44 -7.51
C ARG A 293 -16.09 28.12 -6.75
N LEU A 294 -17.29 27.97 -6.17
CA LEU A 294 -17.68 26.73 -5.47
C LEU A 294 -17.73 25.52 -6.42
N LEU A 295 -18.17 25.71 -7.66
CA LEU A 295 -18.18 24.66 -8.69
C LEU A 295 -16.77 24.24 -9.12
N VAL A 296 -15.84 25.19 -9.26
CA VAL A 296 -14.42 24.90 -9.54
C VAL A 296 -13.83 24.07 -8.40
N GLN A 297 -14.09 24.45 -7.15
CA GLN A 297 -13.62 23.70 -5.98
C GLN A 297 -14.18 22.28 -5.91
N LEU A 298 -15.45 22.10 -6.27
CA LEU A 298 -16.07 20.77 -6.36
C LEU A 298 -15.39 19.90 -7.43
N ASP A 299 -15.18 20.43 -8.64
CA ASP A 299 -14.51 19.72 -9.74
C ASP A 299 -13.05 19.34 -9.37
N GLU A 300 -12.32 20.28 -8.77
CA GLU A 300 -10.97 20.04 -8.27
C GLU A 300 -10.92 18.98 -7.16
N THR A 301 -11.92 18.96 -6.28
CA THR A 301 -12.06 17.95 -5.22
C THR A 301 -12.36 16.57 -5.81
N GLU A 302 -13.28 16.48 -6.78
CA GLU A 302 -13.62 15.24 -7.47
C GLU A 302 -12.40 14.66 -8.19
N LYS A 303 -11.63 15.50 -8.91
CA LYS A 303 -10.40 15.09 -9.60
C LYS A 303 -9.34 14.57 -8.64
N ALA A 304 -9.06 15.32 -7.57
CA ALA A 304 -8.08 14.93 -6.58
C ALA A 304 -8.44 13.61 -5.89
N PHE A 305 -9.72 13.44 -5.54
CA PHE A 305 -10.20 12.19 -4.96
C PHE A 305 -10.11 11.02 -5.94
N SER A 306 -10.46 11.23 -7.21
CA SER A 306 -10.37 10.20 -8.25
C SER A 306 -8.94 9.72 -8.47
N GLN A 307 -7.97 10.66 -8.47
CA GLN A 307 -6.56 10.33 -8.57
C GLN A 307 -6.08 9.53 -7.36
N PHE A 308 -6.34 10.03 -6.15
CA PHE A 308 -6.01 9.33 -4.91
C PHE A 308 -6.60 7.91 -4.87
N TRP A 309 -7.87 7.77 -5.25
CA TRP A 309 -8.53 6.46 -5.33
C TRP A 309 -7.84 5.54 -6.33
N SER A 310 -7.48 6.02 -7.51
CA SER A 310 -6.84 5.19 -8.54
C SER A 310 -5.52 4.59 -8.06
N GLU A 311 -4.71 5.37 -7.34
CA GLU A 311 -3.44 4.94 -6.75
C GLU A 311 -3.68 3.95 -5.59
N HIS A 312 -4.59 4.27 -4.67
CA HIS A 312 -4.95 3.40 -3.56
C HIS A 312 -5.49 2.05 -4.05
N HIS A 313 -6.44 2.08 -5.00
CA HIS A 313 -7.07 0.90 -5.58
C HIS A 313 -6.05 0.03 -6.33
N LEU A 314 -5.14 0.63 -7.09
CA LEU A 314 -4.06 -0.11 -7.74
C LEU A 314 -3.19 -0.85 -6.71
N LYS A 315 -2.75 -0.16 -5.66
CA LYS A 315 -1.89 -0.75 -4.61
C LYS A 315 -2.60 -1.89 -3.87
N LEU A 316 -3.89 -1.73 -3.53
CA LEU A 316 -4.69 -2.77 -2.87
C LEU A 316 -4.90 -4.00 -3.77
N ASN A 317 -5.18 -3.79 -5.06
CA ASN A 317 -5.27 -4.89 -6.03
C ASN A 317 -3.93 -5.64 -6.20
N GLN A 318 -2.82 -4.91 -6.30
CA GLN A 318 -1.48 -5.52 -6.33
C GLN A 318 -1.20 -6.30 -5.04
N CYS A 319 -1.69 -5.85 -3.88
CA CYS A 319 -1.55 -6.63 -2.66
C CYS A 319 -2.34 -7.94 -2.71
N LEU A 320 -3.57 -7.90 -3.23
CA LEU A 320 -4.37 -9.10 -3.41
C LEU A 320 -3.72 -10.06 -4.42
N GLN A 321 -3.20 -9.55 -5.54
CA GLN A 321 -2.45 -10.33 -6.52
C GLN A 321 -1.23 -11.02 -5.91
N LEU A 322 -0.46 -10.31 -5.07
CA LEU A 322 0.66 -10.90 -4.35
C LEU A 322 0.21 -12.03 -3.42
N GLN A 323 -0.87 -11.83 -2.65
CA GLN A 323 -1.37 -12.86 -1.74
C GLN A 323 -1.81 -14.13 -2.49
N HIS A 324 -2.52 -13.98 -3.60
CA HIS A 324 -2.91 -15.10 -4.48
C HIS A 324 -1.66 -15.79 -5.05
N PHE A 325 -0.71 -15.02 -5.57
CA PHE A 325 0.54 -15.55 -6.11
C PHE A 325 1.34 -16.33 -5.06
N GLU A 326 1.48 -15.81 -3.84
CA GLU A 326 2.23 -16.47 -2.76
C GLU A 326 1.55 -17.77 -2.30
N HIS A 327 0.23 -17.77 -2.20
CA HIS A 327 -0.53 -18.96 -1.85
C HIS A 327 -0.41 -20.04 -2.93
N ASP A 328 -0.55 -19.67 -4.20
CA ASP A 328 -0.43 -20.60 -5.32
C ASP A 328 1.01 -21.09 -5.47
N PHE A 329 2.00 -20.25 -5.17
CA PHE A 329 3.41 -20.62 -5.12
C PHE A 329 3.66 -21.71 -4.08
N CYS A 330 3.16 -21.54 -2.86
CA CYS A 330 3.30 -22.54 -1.80
C CYS A 330 2.66 -23.89 -2.20
N LYS A 331 1.50 -23.86 -2.86
CA LYS A 331 0.84 -25.07 -3.36
C LYS A 331 1.63 -25.76 -4.47
N ALA A 332 2.08 -24.98 -5.46
CA ALA A 332 2.85 -25.50 -6.58
C ALA A 332 4.19 -26.09 -6.11
N LYS A 333 4.90 -25.36 -5.24
CA LYS A 333 6.16 -25.82 -4.63
C LYS A 333 5.97 -27.14 -3.88
N LEU A 334 4.97 -27.23 -2.99
CA LEU A 334 4.70 -28.47 -2.26
C LEU A 334 4.41 -29.65 -3.20
N ALA A 335 3.66 -29.41 -4.29
CA ALA A 335 3.38 -30.45 -5.27
C ALA A 335 4.66 -30.91 -6.00
N LEU A 336 5.55 -29.99 -6.36
CA LEU A 336 6.85 -30.32 -6.99
C LEU A 336 7.79 -31.01 -6.02
N ASP A 337 7.87 -30.57 -4.77
CA ASP A 337 8.69 -31.19 -3.72
C ASP A 337 8.27 -32.66 -3.49
N ASN A 338 6.95 -32.92 -3.41
CA ASN A 338 6.43 -34.30 -3.31
C ASN A 338 6.78 -35.16 -4.53
N LEU A 339 6.76 -34.57 -5.74
CA LEU A 339 7.15 -35.28 -6.97
C LEU A 339 8.65 -35.58 -7.00
N LEU A 340 9.48 -34.65 -6.56
CA LEU A 340 10.93 -34.83 -6.44
C LEU A 340 11.28 -35.88 -5.39
N GLU A 341 10.54 -35.93 -4.27
CA GLU A 341 10.70 -36.96 -3.25
C GLU A 341 10.29 -38.35 -3.77
N GLU A 342 9.09 -38.48 -4.37
CA GLU A 342 8.62 -39.72 -4.99
C GLU A 342 9.58 -40.17 -6.11
N GLN A 343 10.10 -39.22 -6.90
CA GLN A 343 11.15 -39.50 -7.86
C GLN A 343 12.39 -40.02 -7.14
N ALA A 344 12.91 -39.36 -6.10
CA ALA A 344 14.13 -39.77 -5.40
C ALA A 344 14.05 -41.19 -4.83
N GLU A 345 12.88 -41.63 -4.37
CA GLU A 345 12.62 -43.00 -3.89
C GLU A 345 12.83 -44.08 -4.96
N PHE A 346 12.69 -43.75 -6.26
CA PHE A 346 13.04 -44.65 -7.36
C PHE A 346 14.57 -44.86 -7.44
N THR A 347 15.07 -45.80 -6.64
CA THR A 347 16.50 -46.18 -6.60
C THR A 347 16.81 -47.47 -7.35
N GLY A 348 15.78 -48.28 -7.66
CA GLY A 348 15.93 -49.56 -8.33
C GLY A 348 16.28 -49.43 -9.81
N ILE A 349 17.32 -50.15 -10.25
CA ILE A 349 17.73 -50.26 -11.67
C ILE A 349 17.16 -51.54 -12.31
N GLY A 350 16.54 -52.42 -11.50
CA GLY A 350 16.01 -53.71 -11.91
C GLY A 350 17.09 -54.79 -12.09
N ASP A 351 16.72 -56.04 -11.84
CA ASP A 351 17.65 -57.17 -11.82
C ASP A 351 17.30 -58.28 -12.83
N SER A 352 16.26 -58.07 -13.64
CA SER A 352 15.80 -58.92 -14.74
C SER A 352 15.00 -58.09 -15.74
N VAL A 353 14.82 -58.57 -16.97
CA VAL A 353 14.01 -57.88 -18.00
C VAL A 353 12.61 -57.53 -17.50
N MET A 354 11.90 -58.50 -16.90
CA MET A 354 10.56 -58.29 -16.35
C MET A 354 10.50 -57.21 -15.26
N HIS A 355 11.51 -57.19 -14.38
CA HIS A 355 11.57 -56.19 -13.31
C HIS A 355 11.86 -54.79 -13.87
N VAL A 356 12.79 -54.65 -14.84
CA VAL A 356 13.07 -53.36 -15.48
C VAL A 356 11.86 -52.84 -16.26
N GLU A 357 11.14 -53.72 -16.99
CA GLU A 357 9.91 -53.35 -17.70
C GLU A 357 8.81 -52.87 -16.75
N GLN A 358 8.69 -53.49 -15.58
CA GLN A 358 7.77 -53.04 -14.53
C GLN A 358 8.19 -51.67 -13.96
N LEU A 359 9.48 -51.44 -13.69
CA LEU A 359 9.99 -50.15 -13.23
C LEU A 359 9.78 -49.04 -14.27
N LEU A 360 10.00 -49.32 -15.56
CA LEU A 360 9.70 -48.38 -16.65
C LEU A 360 8.22 -48.03 -16.71
N LYS A 361 7.33 -49.00 -16.46
CA LYS A 361 5.88 -48.76 -16.40
C LYS A 361 5.50 -47.89 -15.20
N GLU A 362 6.09 -48.12 -14.04
CA GLU A 362 5.88 -47.30 -12.84
C GLU A 362 6.41 -45.87 -13.03
N HIS A 363 7.60 -45.72 -13.61
CA HIS A 363 8.19 -44.44 -13.93
C HIS A 363 7.35 -43.65 -14.94
N LYS A 364 6.79 -44.31 -15.95
CA LYS A 364 5.86 -43.68 -16.90
C LYS A 364 4.59 -43.18 -16.21
N LYS A 365 4.08 -43.91 -15.22
CA LYS A 365 2.93 -43.48 -14.42
C LYS A 365 3.26 -42.23 -13.58
N LEU A 366 4.49 -42.15 -13.04
CA LEU A 366 4.96 -40.95 -12.34
C LEU A 366 5.05 -39.74 -13.28
N GLU A 367 5.58 -39.95 -14.50
CA GLU A 367 5.64 -38.92 -15.54
C GLU A 367 4.24 -38.40 -15.90
N GLU A 368 3.28 -39.30 -16.15
CA GLU A 368 1.88 -38.92 -16.42
C GLU A 368 1.24 -38.15 -15.25
N LYS A 369 1.52 -38.55 -13.99
CA LYS A 369 1.05 -37.85 -12.79
C LYS A 369 1.69 -36.46 -12.63
N SER A 370 2.92 -36.27 -13.10
CA SER A 370 3.68 -35.03 -12.93
C SER A 370 3.24 -33.89 -13.85
N GLN A 371 2.55 -34.21 -14.96
CA GLN A 371 2.23 -33.26 -16.01
C GLN A 371 1.44 -32.03 -15.51
N GLU A 372 0.39 -32.26 -14.73
CA GLU A 372 -0.46 -31.18 -14.22
C GLU A 372 0.26 -30.27 -13.21
N PRO A 373 0.99 -30.79 -12.18
CA PRO A 373 1.82 -29.95 -11.31
C PRO A 373 2.89 -29.13 -12.05
N LEU A 374 3.56 -29.72 -13.05
CA LEU A 374 4.59 -29.03 -13.85
C LEU A 374 3.99 -27.89 -14.67
N GLU A 375 2.87 -28.15 -15.37
CA GLU A 375 2.16 -27.13 -16.14
C GLU A 375 1.68 -25.98 -15.25
N LYS A 376 1.12 -26.30 -14.07
CA LYS A 376 0.68 -25.28 -13.10
C LYS A 376 1.84 -24.42 -12.60
N ALA A 377 2.98 -25.02 -12.26
CA ALA A 377 4.14 -24.29 -11.79
C ALA A 377 4.75 -23.39 -12.87
N GLN A 378 4.83 -23.88 -14.11
CA GLN A 378 5.31 -23.09 -15.25
C GLN A 378 4.36 -21.92 -15.58
N LEU A 379 3.05 -22.17 -15.57
CA LEU A 379 2.04 -21.13 -15.76
C LEU A 379 2.12 -20.07 -14.65
N LEU A 380 2.27 -20.50 -13.40
CA LEU A 380 2.41 -19.58 -12.27
C LEU A 380 3.68 -18.72 -12.38
N ALA A 381 4.80 -19.30 -12.81
CA ALA A 381 6.01 -18.54 -13.07
C ALA A 381 5.81 -17.48 -14.18
N LEU A 382 5.05 -17.81 -15.23
CA LEU A 382 4.68 -16.86 -16.30
C LEU A 382 3.76 -15.75 -15.78
N VAL A 383 2.78 -16.07 -14.94
CA VAL A 383 1.92 -15.07 -14.27
C VAL A 383 2.79 -14.11 -13.46
N GLY A 384 3.75 -14.64 -12.69
CA GLY A 384 4.67 -13.80 -11.94
C GLY A 384 5.54 -12.89 -12.82
N ASP A 385 5.99 -13.36 -14.00
CA ASP A 385 6.70 -12.50 -14.96
C ASP A 385 5.81 -11.36 -15.48
N GLN A 386 4.53 -11.62 -15.75
CA GLN A 386 3.58 -10.59 -16.18
C GLN A 386 3.34 -9.55 -15.07
N LEU A 387 3.26 -9.97 -13.81
CA LEU A 387 3.19 -9.04 -12.67
C LEU A 387 4.44 -8.16 -12.61
N ILE A 388 5.64 -8.74 -12.78
CA ILE A 388 6.90 -7.98 -12.82
C ILE A 388 6.93 -6.98 -13.98
N GLN A 389 6.51 -7.40 -15.18
CA GLN A 389 6.46 -6.53 -16.36
C GLN A 389 5.46 -5.38 -16.24
N SER A 390 4.39 -5.56 -15.47
CA SER A 390 3.39 -4.52 -15.18
C SER A 390 3.80 -3.58 -14.04
N HIS A 391 5.08 -3.58 -13.64
CA HIS A 391 5.63 -2.75 -12.57
C HIS A 391 4.92 -2.95 -11.21
N HIS A 392 4.58 -4.21 -10.90
CA HIS A 392 4.01 -4.58 -9.61
C HIS A 392 4.94 -4.19 -8.45
N TYR A 393 4.40 -3.55 -7.39
CA TYR A 393 5.22 -3.02 -6.29
C TYR A 393 6.12 -4.08 -5.62
N ALA A 394 5.68 -5.34 -5.60
CA ALA A 394 6.39 -6.48 -5.01
C ALA A 394 7.25 -7.28 -6.01
N ALA A 395 7.67 -6.68 -7.13
CA ALA A 395 8.44 -7.38 -8.16
C ALA A 395 9.70 -8.12 -7.61
N ASP A 396 10.39 -7.51 -6.64
CA ASP A 396 11.59 -8.09 -6.02
C ASP A 396 11.28 -9.34 -5.16
N ALA A 397 10.06 -9.44 -4.63
CA ALA A 397 9.61 -10.63 -3.91
C ALA A 397 9.10 -11.73 -4.86
N ILE A 398 8.45 -11.35 -5.96
CA ILE A 398 7.86 -12.29 -6.94
C ILE A 398 8.96 -12.98 -7.75
N ARG A 399 9.96 -12.22 -8.22
CA ARG A 399 11.04 -12.72 -9.09
C ARG A 399 11.75 -13.98 -8.58
N PRO A 400 12.27 -14.05 -7.34
CA PRO A 400 12.97 -15.25 -6.86
C PRO A 400 12.07 -16.49 -6.84
N ARG A 401 10.77 -16.33 -6.51
CA ARG A 401 9.79 -17.43 -6.50
C ARG A 401 9.55 -18.00 -7.90
N CYS A 402 9.47 -17.14 -8.92
CA CYS A 402 9.37 -17.59 -10.31
C CYS A 402 10.61 -18.39 -10.74
N VAL A 403 11.80 -17.94 -10.36
CA VAL A 403 13.06 -18.65 -10.65
C VAL A 403 13.08 -20.01 -9.96
N GLU A 404 12.67 -20.07 -8.70
CA GLU A 404 12.59 -21.30 -7.92
C GLU A 404 11.63 -22.33 -8.54
N LEU A 405 10.41 -21.92 -8.94
CA LEU A 405 9.47 -22.83 -9.61
C LEU A 405 10.05 -23.42 -10.90
N ARG A 406 10.72 -22.60 -11.72
CA ARG A 406 11.36 -23.08 -12.95
C ARG A 406 12.48 -24.07 -12.64
N HIS A 407 13.31 -23.78 -11.64
CA HIS A 407 14.39 -24.66 -11.22
C HIS A 407 13.85 -26.02 -10.75
N LEU A 408 12.81 -26.06 -9.92
CA LEU A 408 12.18 -27.30 -9.46
C LEU A 408 11.59 -28.11 -10.62
N CYS A 409 10.95 -27.45 -11.59
CA CYS A 409 10.46 -28.10 -12.81
C CYS A 409 11.61 -28.72 -13.62
N ASP A 410 12.68 -27.95 -13.85
CA ASP A 410 13.84 -28.39 -14.62
C ASP A 410 14.55 -29.55 -13.93
N ASP A 411 14.71 -29.50 -12.60
CA ASP A 411 15.28 -30.59 -11.80
C ASP A 411 14.49 -31.88 -11.96
N PHE A 412 13.16 -31.81 -11.82
CA PHE A 412 12.30 -32.98 -11.97
C PHE A 412 12.39 -33.55 -13.39
N ILE A 413 12.26 -32.71 -14.42
CA ILE A 413 12.30 -33.13 -15.84
C ILE A 413 13.64 -33.79 -16.17
N ASN A 414 14.75 -33.16 -15.78
CA ASN A 414 16.10 -33.67 -16.03
C ASN A 414 16.36 -34.96 -15.24
N GLY A 415 15.93 -35.01 -13.97
CA GLY A 415 16.01 -36.20 -13.13
C GLY A 415 15.22 -37.37 -13.72
N ASN A 416 14.01 -37.11 -14.22
CA ASN A 416 13.12 -38.12 -14.80
C ASN A 416 13.72 -38.69 -16.08
N LYS A 417 14.22 -37.80 -16.96
CA LYS A 417 14.90 -38.20 -18.19
C LYS A 417 16.13 -39.05 -17.91
N LYS A 418 16.96 -38.64 -16.94
CA LYS A 418 18.17 -39.40 -16.56
C LYS A 418 17.82 -40.80 -16.04
N LYS A 419 16.77 -40.94 -15.24
CA LYS A 419 16.31 -42.25 -14.74
C LYS A 419 15.76 -43.13 -15.84
N TRP A 420 14.97 -42.56 -16.76
CA TRP A 420 14.50 -43.27 -17.94
C TRP A 420 15.66 -43.81 -18.79
N ASP A 421 16.68 -42.99 -19.05
CA ASP A 421 17.88 -43.40 -19.81
C ASP A 421 18.65 -44.54 -19.11
N ILE A 422 18.76 -44.47 -17.77
CA ILE A 422 19.40 -45.52 -16.95
C ILE A 422 18.61 -46.83 -17.03
N LEU A 423 17.28 -46.79 -16.87
CA LEU A 423 16.42 -47.97 -16.96
C LEU A 423 16.42 -48.55 -18.38
N GLY A 424 16.42 -47.72 -19.42
CA GLY A 424 16.53 -48.15 -20.80
C GLY A 424 17.84 -48.91 -21.08
N LYS A 425 18.96 -48.41 -20.56
CA LYS A 425 20.25 -49.11 -20.65
C LYS A 425 20.27 -50.41 -19.82
N SER A 426 19.65 -50.42 -18.64
CA SER A 426 19.49 -51.63 -17.81
C SER A 426 18.67 -52.71 -18.52
N LEU A 427 17.60 -52.30 -19.21
CA LEU A 427 16.77 -53.22 -19.98
C LEU A 427 17.56 -53.88 -21.12
N GLU A 428 18.37 -53.09 -21.84
CA GLU A 428 19.23 -53.63 -22.89
C GLU A 428 20.27 -54.60 -22.32
N PHE A 429 20.92 -54.25 -21.20
CA PHE A 429 21.86 -55.13 -20.50
C PHE A 429 21.24 -56.49 -20.17
N HIS A 430 20.06 -56.51 -19.53
CA HIS A 430 19.40 -57.76 -19.16
C HIS A 430 18.91 -58.55 -20.39
N ARG A 431 18.45 -57.87 -21.46
CA ARG A 431 18.07 -58.53 -22.72
C ARG A 431 19.27 -59.20 -23.40
N GLN A 432 20.45 -58.59 -23.37
CA GLN A 432 21.69 -59.19 -23.89
C GLN A 432 22.07 -60.45 -23.10
N LEU A 433 22.00 -60.40 -21.76
CA LEU A 433 22.26 -61.56 -20.91
C LEU A 433 21.25 -62.69 -21.15
N ASP A 434 19.95 -62.38 -21.25
CA ASP A 434 18.90 -63.37 -21.51
C ASP A 434 19.08 -64.04 -22.87
N LYS A 435 19.43 -63.28 -23.93
CA LYS A 435 19.74 -63.83 -25.26
C LYS A 435 20.88 -64.85 -25.20
N VAL A 436 21.97 -64.55 -24.49
CA VAL A 436 23.10 -65.48 -24.35
C VAL A 436 22.73 -66.68 -23.48
N SER A 437 21.96 -66.49 -22.42
CA SER A 437 21.47 -67.62 -21.61
C SER A 437 20.57 -68.55 -22.43
N GLN A 438 19.66 -68.01 -23.25
CA GLN A 438 18.80 -68.77 -24.15
C GLN A 438 19.62 -69.52 -25.22
N TRP A 439 20.66 -68.88 -25.78
CA TRP A 439 21.58 -69.55 -26.69
C TRP A 439 22.28 -70.72 -25.99
N CYS A 440 22.78 -70.53 -24.77
CA CYS A 440 23.41 -71.61 -24.00
C CYS A 440 22.43 -72.77 -23.76
N GLU A 441 21.16 -72.48 -23.44
CA GLU A 441 20.11 -73.48 -23.23
C GLU A 441 19.77 -74.25 -24.50
N ALA A 442 19.60 -73.56 -25.63
CA ALA A 442 19.41 -74.17 -26.94
C ALA A 442 20.60 -75.07 -27.32
N GLY A 443 21.82 -74.64 -27.00
CA GLY A 443 23.04 -75.41 -27.24
C GLY A 443 23.12 -76.69 -26.41
N ILE A 444 22.79 -76.60 -25.12
CA ILE A 444 22.68 -77.78 -24.24
C ILE A 444 21.59 -78.73 -24.74
N TYR A 445 20.43 -78.20 -25.15
CA TYR A 445 19.35 -79.00 -25.69
C TYR A 445 19.74 -79.72 -26.99
N LEU A 446 20.47 -79.03 -27.89
CA LEU A 446 21.02 -79.63 -29.10
C LEU A 446 21.99 -80.77 -28.76
N LEU A 447 22.89 -80.57 -27.80
CA LEU A 447 23.83 -81.60 -27.35
C LEU A 447 23.10 -82.80 -26.74
N ALA A 448 22.05 -82.56 -25.96
CA ALA A 448 21.23 -83.61 -25.35
C ALA A 448 20.38 -84.39 -26.38
N SER A 449 19.95 -83.74 -27.46
CA SER A 449 19.15 -84.36 -28.52
C SER A 449 19.97 -85.27 -29.46
N GLN A 450 21.30 -85.20 -29.41
CA GLN A 450 22.21 -86.12 -30.11
C GLN A 450 22.26 -87.50 -29.44
N ALA A 451 21.23 -88.30 -29.71
CA ALA A 451 21.11 -89.65 -29.19
C ALA A 451 22.33 -90.53 -29.58
N VAL A 452 22.85 -91.29 -28.61
CA VAL A 452 24.12 -92.03 -28.73
C VAL A 452 24.04 -93.15 -29.76
N ASP A 453 22.87 -93.76 -29.92
CA ASP A 453 22.52 -94.79 -30.91
C ASP A 453 22.56 -94.25 -32.35
N LYS A 454 22.01 -93.05 -32.58
CA LYS A 454 22.03 -92.39 -33.88
C LYS A 454 23.43 -91.96 -34.32
N CYS A 455 24.34 -91.71 -33.37
CA CYS A 455 25.73 -91.32 -33.64
C CYS A 455 26.68 -92.52 -33.85
N GLN A 456 26.17 -93.75 -33.97
CA GLN A 456 26.97 -94.96 -34.24
C GLN A 456 27.19 -95.24 -35.73
N SER A 457 26.44 -94.57 -36.62
CA SER A 457 26.63 -94.63 -38.06
C SER A 457 27.43 -93.42 -38.56
N ARG A 458 28.15 -93.57 -39.68
CA ARG A 458 28.94 -92.48 -40.27
C ARG A 458 28.08 -91.28 -40.64
N GLU A 459 26.92 -91.54 -41.24
CA GLU A 459 25.93 -90.53 -41.58
C GLU A 459 25.41 -89.77 -40.35
N GLY A 460 25.13 -90.48 -39.24
CA GLY A 460 24.69 -89.84 -37.99
C GLY A 460 25.78 -89.02 -37.29
N VAL A 461 27.05 -89.39 -37.44
CA VAL A 461 28.19 -88.59 -36.97
C VAL A 461 28.36 -87.31 -37.81
N ASP A 462 28.22 -87.40 -39.13
CA ASP A 462 28.35 -86.25 -40.03
C ASP A 462 27.20 -85.25 -39.82
N ILE A 463 25.95 -85.72 -39.63
CA ILE A 463 24.80 -84.88 -39.27
C ILE A 463 25.05 -84.17 -37.93
N ALA A 464 25.47 -84.90 -36.89
CA ALA A 464 25.73 -84.32 -35.57
C ALA A 464 26.87 -83.29 -35.59
N LEU A 465 27.91 -83.49 -36.41
CA LEU A 465 28.99 -82.51 -36.60
C LEU A 465 28.52 -81.27 -37.36
N ASN A 466 27.68 -81.44 -38.39
CA ASN A 466 27.10 -80.34 -39.15
C ASN A 466 26.13 -79.50 -38.29
N ASP A 467 25.30 -80.14 -37.47
CA ASP A 467 24.39 -79.45 -36.55
C ASP A 467 25.16 -78.60 -35.53
N ILE A 468 26.26 -79.14 -34.98
CA ILE A 468 27.14 -78.38 -34.07
C ILE A 468 27.82 -77.22 -34.80
N ALA A 469 28.37 -77.45 -36.00
CA ALA A 469 29.04 -76.40 -36.76
C ALA A 469 28.08 -75.27 -37.15
N THR A 470 26.86 -75.63 -37.54
CA THR A 470 25.78 -74.68 -37.86
C THR A 470 25.40 -73.88 -36.63
N PHE A 471 25.20 -74.55 -35.49
CA PHE A 471 24.83 -73.89 -34.23
C PHE A 471 25.93 -72.94 -33.73
N LEU A 472 27.19 -73.36 -33.73
CA LEU A 472 28.33 -72.51 -33.35
C LEU A 472 28.51 -71.32 -34.30
N GLY A 473 28.10 -71.45 -35.57
CA GLY A 473 28.08 -70.33 -36.53
C GLY A 473 27.20 -69.16 -36.08
N THR A 474 26.11 -69.43 -35.35
CA THR A 474 25.17 -68.41 -34.84
C THR A 474 25.74 -67.58 -33.69
N VAL A 475 26.82 -68.01 -33.02
CA VAL A 475 27.41 -67.28 -31.88
C VAL A 475 27.93 -65.89 -32.27
N LYS A 476 28.31 -65.72 -33.54
CA LYS A 476 28.81 -64.45 -34.10
C LYS A 476 27.74 -63.36 -34.17
N GLU A 477 26.47 -63.73 -34.02
CA GLU A 477 25.33 -62.80 -34.01
C GLU A 477 25.09 -62.18 -32.63
N TYR A 478 25.83 -62.62 -31.59
CA TYR A 478 25.68 -62.14 -30.22
C TYR A 478 26.82 -61.18 -29.83
N PRO A 479 26.53 -59.95 -29.38
CA PRO A 479 27.54 -58.91 -29.05
C PRO A 479 28.54 -59.26 -27.93
N LEU A 480 28.26 -60.27 -27.09
CA LEU A 480 29.01 -60.57 -25.86
C LEU A 480 30.39 -61.23 -26.06
N LEU A 481 30.91 -61.28 -27.29
CA LEU A 481 32.16 -61.98 -27.62
C LEU A 481 33.42 -61.30 -27.05
N SER A 482 33.32 -60.03 -26.62
CA SER A 482 34.38 -59.30 -25.92
C SER A 482 33.89 -58.86 -24.53
N PRO A 483 34.21 -59.61 -23.45
CA PRO A 483 33.80 -59.25 -22.09
C PRO A 483 34.23 -57.84 -21.67
N LYS A 484 35.39 -57.37 -22.16
CA LYS A 484 35.87 -56.01 -21.88
C LYS A 484 34.99 -54.93 -22.50
N GLU A 485 34.60 -55.09 -23.76
CA GLU A 485 33.74 -54.12 -24.45
C GLU A 485 32.35 -54.08 -23.80
N PHE A 486 31.81 -55.25 -23.43
CA PHE A 486 30.55 -55.35 -22.70
C PHE A 486 30.58 -54.65 -21.34
N TYR A 487 31.58 -54.93 -20.50
CA TYR A 487 31.66 -54.27 -19.19
C TYR A 487 31.91 -52.76 -19.29
N ASN A 488 32.64 -52.30 -20.31
CA ASN A 488 32.85 -50.88 -20.57
C ASN A 488 31.56 -50.19 -21.03
N GLU A 489 30.73 -50.86 -21.83
CA GLU A 489 29.45 -50.32 -22.31
C GLU A 489 28.42 -50.11 -21.19
N PHE A 490 28.42 -51.01 -20.20
CA PHE A 490 27.45 -51.00 -19.09
C PHE A 490 28.04 -50.55 -17.74
N GLU A 491 29.24 -49.94 -17.72
CA GLU A 491 30.01 -49.64 -16.51
C GLU A 491 29.20 -48.93 -15.42
N LEU A 492 28.38 -47.95 -15.81
CA LEU A 492 27.54 -47.14 -14.90
C LEU A 492 26.34 -47.91 -14.28
N LEU A 493 26.05 -49.11 -14.76
CA LEU A 493 24.93 -49.97 -14.31
C LEU A 493 25.37 -51.19 -13.52
N LEU A 494 26.68 -51.45 -13.44
CA LEU A 494 27.26 -52.64 -12.82
C LEU A 494 27.23 -52.57 -11.29
N THR A 495 26.05 -52.77 -10.70
CA THR A 495 25.95 -53.15 -9.30
C THR A 495 26.65 -54.49 -9.05
N LEU A 496 27.06 -54.77 -7.80
CA LEU A 496 27.74 -56.01 -7.43
C LEU A 496 26.96 -57.25 -7.89
N ASP A 497 25.64 -57.24 -7.74
CA ASP A 497 24.76 -58.34 -8.15
C ASP A 497 24.62 -58.45 -9.67
N ALA A 498 24.50 -57.33 -10.39
CA ALA A 498 24.44 -57.32 -11.85
C ALA A 498 25.74 -57.88 -12.46
N LYS A 499 26.89 -57.50 -11.88
CA LYS A 499 28.19 -58.02 -12.28
C LYS A 499 28.31 -59.52 -12.03
N ALA A 500 27.86 -60.01 -10.88
CA ALA A 500 27.86 -61.43 -10.56
C ALA A 500 26.96 -62.24 -11.51
N LYS A 501 25.76 -61.74 -11.84
CA LYS A 501 24.86 -62.36 -12.82
C LYS A 501 25.49 -62.41 -14.22
N ALA A 502 26.09 -61.31 -14.68
CA ALA A 502 26.79 -61.27 -15.97
C ALA A 502 27.95 -62.28 -16.02
N GLN A 503 28.78 -62.34 -14.97
CA GLN A 503 29.87 -63.31 -14.88
C GLN A 503 29.36 -64.76 -14.94
N LYS A 504 28.24 -65.07 -14.28
CA LYS A 504 27.65 -66.41 -14.31
C LYS A 504 27.15 -66.80 -15.71
N VAL A 505 26.53 -65.86 -16.44
CA VAL A 505 26.05 -66.10 -17.81
C VAL A 505 27.23 -66.27 -18.78
N LEU A 506 28.28 -65.45 -18.65
CA LEU A 506 29.49 -65.58 -19.45
C LEU A 506 30.24 -66.89 -19.16
N GLN A 507 30.35 -67.30 -17.89
CA GLN A 507 30.94 -68.60 -17.54
C GLN A 507 30.14 -69.76 -18.17
N ARG A 508 28.80 -69.68 -18.15
CA ARG A 508 27.93 -70.68 -18.78
C ARG A 508 28.17 -70.76 -20.29
N LEU A 509 28.41 -69.63 -20.95
CA LEU A 509 28.75 -69.57 -22.37
C LEU A 509 30.06 -70.32 -22.65
N ASP A 510 31.11 -70.03 -21.87
CA ASP A 510 32.41 -70.70 -22.00
C ASP A 510 32.29 -72.22 -21.77
N ASP A 511 31.55 -72.63 -20.75
CA ASP A 511 31.31 -74.05 -20.43
C ASP A 511 30.60 -74.77 -21.58
N VAL A 512 29.55 -74.17 -22.16
CA VAL A 512 28.81 -74.76 -23.28
C VAL A 512 29.68 -74.87 -24.53
N GLN A 513 30.50 -73.85 -24.83
CA GLN A 513 31.46 -73.91 -25.93
C GLN A 513 32.50 -75.03 -25.72
N GLU A 514 32.98 -75.22 -24.49
CA GLU A 514 33.90 -76.31 -24.15
C GLU A 514 33.24 -77.69 -24.33
N ILE A 515 31.97 -77.84 -23.93
CA ILE A 515 31.21 -79.08 -24.13
C ILE A 515 31.02 -79.38 -25.63
N PHE A 516 30.69 -78.36 -26.44
CA PHE A 516 30.63 -78.49 -27.89
C PHE A 516 31.97 -78.95 -28.47
N HIS A 517 33.09 -78.35 -28.02
CA HIS A 517 34.43 -78.74 -28.47
C HIS A 517 34.74 -80.21 -28.10
N LYS A 518 34.49 -80.61 -26.84
CA LYS A 518 34.66 -81.99 -26.38
C LYS A 518 33.80 -82.98 -27.19
N ARG A 519 32.55 -82.60 -27.52
CA ARG A 519 31.64 -83.42 -28.33
C ARG A 519 32.12 -83.55 -29.78
N GLN A 520 32.57 -82.46 -30.41
CA GLN A 520 33.18 -82.48 -31.75
C GLN A 520 34.39 -83.43 -31.81
N VAL A 521 35.31 -83.31 -30.85
CA VAL A 521 36.50 -84.20 -30.77
C VAL A 521 36.08 -85.67 -30.61
N SER A 522 35.06 -85.96 -29.80
CA SER A 522 34.54 -87.32 -29.61
C SER A 522 33.92 -87.88 -30.89
N LEU A 523 33.08 -87.09 -31.58
CA LEU A 523 32.43 -87.47 -32.83
C LEU A 523 33.45 -87.69 -33.96
N MET A 524 34.47 -86.84 -34.09
CA MET A 524 35.55 -87.05 -35.07
C MET A 524 36.35 -88.33 -34.78
N LYS A 525 36.60 -88.65 -33.51
CA LYS A 525 37.22 -89.94 -33.12
C LYS A 525 36.33 -91.14 -33.45
N LEU A 526 35.01 -91.02 -33.33
CA LEU A 526 34.05 -92.05 -33.73
C LEU A 526 34.01 -92.25 -35.24
N ALA A 527 34.01 -91.16 -36.03
CA ALA A 527 34.14 -91.22 -37.50
C ALA A 527 35.43 -91.92 -37.94
N ALA A 528 36.55 -91.65 -37.26
CA ALA A 528 37.85 -92.29 -37.52
C ALA A 528 37.92 -93.77 -37.12
N LYS A 529 37.04 -94.26 -36.22
CA LYS A 529 36.94 -95.67 -35.85
C LYS A 529 36.11 -96.50 -36.84
N GLN A 530 35.12 -95.91 -37.49
CA GLN A 530 34.26 -96.58 -38.47
C GLN A 530 34.92 -96.80 -39.84
N THR A 531 36.18 -96.40 -40.02
CA THR A 531 36.93 -96.45 -41.28
C THR A 531 37.93 -97.62 -41.41
N ARG A 532 37.94 -98.62 -40.51
CA ARG A 532 38.82 -99.81 -40.64
C ARG A 532 38.13 -101.02 -41.31
N PRO A 533 38.80 -101.74 -42.25
CA PRO A 533 38.32 -103.02 -42.77
C PRO A 533 38.38 -104.14 -41.70
N VAL A 534 37.37 -105.01 -41.68
CA VAL A 534 37.21 -106.12 -40.73
C VAL A 534 38.04 -107.34 -41.15
N GLN A 535 38.76 -107.97 -40.21
CA GLN A 535 39.39 -109.30 -40.40
C GLN A 535 38.90 -110.27 -39.30
N PRO A 536 38.51 -111.52 -39.63
CA PRO A 536 37.99 -112.49 -38.65
C PRO A 536 39.09 -113.44 -38.11
N VAL A 537 38.87 -114.05 -36.93
CA VAL A 537 39.18 -115.45 -36.51
C VAL A 537 39.11 -115.62 -34.96
N ALA A 538 38.58 -116.76 -34.49
CA ALA A 538 38.42 -117.26 -33.11
C ALA A 538 39.48 -118.38 -32.78
N PRO A 539 39.41 -119.25 -31.72
CA PRO A 539 38.79 -119.25 -30.37
C PRO A 539 39.69 -119.75 -29.18
N HIS A 540 39.39 -119.31 -27.92
CA HIS A 540 39.59 -119.94 -26.55
C HIS A 540 40.98 -120.47 -26.06
N PRO A 541 41.26 -120.81 -24.76
CA PRO A 541 40.39 -120.99 -23.55
C PRO A 541 40.90 -120.45 -22.16
N GLU A 542 39.99 -120.57 -21.16
CA GLU A 542 40.17 -120.94 -19.73
C GLU A 542 40.72 -120.05 -18.58
N SER A 543 39.93 -120.07 -17.48
CA SER A 543 40.28 -120.20 -16.04
C SER A 543 40.02 -119.02 -15.06
N SER A 544 39.13 -119.30 -14.09
CA SER A 544 38.86 -118.64 -12.78
C SER A 544 40.07 -118.80 -11.81
N PRO A 545 40.05 -118.48 -10.46
CA PRO A 545 39.05 -117.86 -9.56
C PRO A 545 39.59 -116.87 -8.45
N LYS A 546 38.65 -116.23 -7.71
CA LYS A 546 38.56 -115.89 -6.24
C LYS A 546 39.73 -115.29 -5.41
N TRP A 547 39.42 -114.27 -4.59
CA TRP A 547 39.58 -114.11 -3.10
C TRP A 547 39.29 -112.62 -2.71
N VAL A 548 38.42 -112.17 -1.79
CA VAL A 548 38.11 -112.39 -0.33
C VAL A 548 38.90 -111.47 0.64
N SER A 549 38.15 -110.58 1.34
CA SER A 549 38.32 -110.04 2.72
C SER A 549 39.58 -109.19 3.04
N SER A 550 39.70 -108.26 4.00
CA SER A 550 39.06 -107.90 5.28
C SER A 550 39.46 -106.44 5.61
N LYS A 551 38.64 -105.53 6.15
CA LYS A 551 38.12 -105.36 7.53
C LYS A 551 39.12 -104.82 8.58
N THR A 552 38.63 -103.83 9.36
CA THR A 552 38.99 -103.44 10.77
C THR A 552 40.26 -102.57 10.94
N SER A 553 40.34 -101.54 11.80
CA SER A 553 39.77 -101.40 13.16
C SER A 553 39.82 -99.94 13.69
N GLN A 554 38.92 -99.70 14.63
CA GLN A 554 38.58 -98.53 15.48
C GLN A 554 39.41 -98.57 16.80
N PRO A 555 39.08 -97.89 17.93
CA PRO A 555 38.38 -96.61 18.22
C PRO A 555 39.05 -95.78 19.37
N SER A 556 38.46 -94.64 19.79
CA SER A 556 37.95 -94.34 21.16
C SER A 556 37.93 -92.84 21.55
N THR A 557 37.07 -92.53 22.53
CA THR A 557 36.38 -91.28 22.88
C THR A 557 37.02 -90.42 24.01
N SER A 558 36.48 -89.19 24.16
CA SER A 558 36.34 -88.30 25.36
C SER A 558 37.51 -87.40 25.90
N VAL A 559 37.39 -86.06 25.72
CA VAL A 559 37.23 -84.89 26.67
C VAL A 559 37.94 -84.95 28.08
N PRO A 560 38.34 -83.86 28.81
CA PRO A 560 38.34 -82.37 28.62
C PRO A 560 39.62 -81.56 29.06
N LEU A 561 39.59 -80.23 28.82
CA LEU A 561 40.11 -79.06 29.61
C LEU A 561 41.62 -78.85 29.97
N ALA A 562 42.03 -77.60 29.66
CA ALA A 562 42.98 -76.69 30.32
C ALA A 562 44.52 -76.80 30.10
N ARG A 563 45.08 -75.76 29.41
CA ARG A 563 46.25 -74.85 29.68
C ARG A 563 47.51 -75.44 30.38
N PRO A 564 48.78 -74.93 30.22
CA PRO A 564 49.10 -73.49 30.15
C PRO A 564 50.48 -73.05 29.55
N LEU A 565 50.80 -71.74 29.73
CA LEU A 565 52.14 -71.12 29.97
C LEU A 565 53.13 -71.07 28.80
N ARG A 566 53.94 -70.04 28.58
CA ARG A 566 54.20 -68.67 29.10
C ARG A 566 55.33 -68.12 28.17
N THR A 567 55.61 -66.85 27.96
CA THR A 567 56.07 -65.71 28.80
C THR A 567 56.66 -64.74 27.74
N SER A 568 56.79 -63.43 27.87
CA SER A 568 56.91 -62.51 29.01
C SER A 568 56.93 -61.10 28.37
N GLU A 569 56.02 -60.20 28.73
CA GLU A 569 56.12 -59.19 29.80
C GLU A 569 56.49 -57.78 29.29
N GLU A 570 55.52 -56.90 29.55
CA GLU A 570 55.48 -55.45 29.81
C GLU A 570 56.56 -55.00 30.88
N PRO A 571 56.61 -53.79 31.52
CA PRO A 571 55.48 -52.85 31.70
C PRO A 571 55.68 -51.35 32.11
N TYR A 572 54.52 -50.70 32.33
CA TYR A 572 54.12 -49.73 33.37
C TYR A 572 54.52 -48.22 33.33
N THR A 573 53.46 -47.41 33.05
CA THR A 573 52.79 -46.33 33.84
C THR A 573 53.52 -45.09 34.42
N GLU A 574 52.83 -43.97 34.15
CA GLU A 574 52.29 -42.95 35.09
C GLU A 574 52.95 -41.58 35.25
N THR A 575 52.06 -40.64 35.61
CA THR A 575 52.24 -39.41 36.43
C THR A 575 52.31 -38.10 35.62
N GLU A 576 51.19 -37.36 35.43
CA GLU A 576 50.66 -36.24 36.26
C GLU A 576 50.93 -34.88 35.56
N LEU A 577 50.24 -33.74 35.72
CA LEU A 577 49.16 -33.21 36.57
C LEU A 577 48.74 -31.84 35.98
N ASN A 578 47.44 -31.50 36.10
CA ASN A 578 46.86 -30.20 36.48
C ASN A 578 47.18 -28.89 35.70
N SER A 579 46.34 -27.85 35.67
CA SER A 579 44.94 -27.58 36.04
C SER A 579 44.73 -26.06 35.90
N ARG A 580 43.47 -25.62 35.65
CA ARG A 580 42.85 -24.37 36.17
C ARG A 580 43.41 -23.04 35.60
N GLY A 581 42.64 -22.02 35.22
CA GLY A 581 41.23 -21.71 35.35
C GLY A 581 41.07 -20.19 35.52
N LYS A 582 40.02 -19.63 34.89
CA LYS A 582 39.19 -18.48 35.33
C LYS A 582 39.71 -17.03 35.29
N GLU A 583 38.92 -16.24 34.54
CA GLU A 583 38.13 -15.06 34.95
C GLU A 583 38.77 -13.67 35.19
N ASP A 584 38.01 -12.69 34.68
CA ASP A 584 37.77 -11.29 35.09
C ASP A 584 38.93 -10.28 34.88
N ASP A 585 38.71 -8.99 34.59
CA ASP A 585 37.62 -8.11 35.00
C ASP A 585 37.58 -6.82 34.15
N GLU A 586 36.40 -6.19 34.11
CA GLU A 586 36.18 -4.80 33.73
C GLU A 586 36.72 -3.85 34.82
N THR A 587 37.02 -2.60 34.47
CA THR A 587 36.31 -1.40 34.96
C THR A 587 37.17 -0.12 34.99
N LYS A 588 36.49 0.95 34.53
CA LYS A 588 36.50 2.36 35.00
C LYS A 588 37.83 3.12 35.19
N PHE A 589 37.88 4.27 34.52
CA PHE A 589 38.28 5.53 35.13
C PHE A 589 37.22 6.61 34.86
N GLU A 590 36.92 7.37 35.90
CA GLU A 590 35.90 8.42 35.98
C GLU A 590 36.58 9.68 36.57
N VAL A 591 35.89 10.82 36.47
CA VAL A 591 35.99 12.08 37.24
C VAL A 591 37.01 13.15 36.80
N LYS A 592 36.53 14.29 36.27
CA LYS A 592 36.24 15.52 37.06
C LYS A 592 35.68 16.70 36.23
N ASN A 593 34.62 17.28 36.80
CA ASN A 593 33.99 18.57 36.48
C ASN A 593 34.84 19.75 36.94
N GLU A 594 34.61 20.93 36.35
CA GLU A 594 34.65 22.22 37.06
C GLU A 594 33.47 23.10 36.64
N GLU A 595 32.72 23.53 37.66
CA GLU A 595 31.62 24.49 37.63
C GLU A 595 32.17 25.93 37.72
N ILE A 596 31.47 26.90 37.13
CA ILE A 596 31.50 28.30 37.58
C ILE A 596 30.05 28.76 37.80
N PHE A 597 29.80 29.19 39.02
CA PHE A 597 28.59 29.82 39.53
C PHE A 597 28.79 31.34 39.66
N GLU A 598 27.70 32.06 39.96
CA GLU A 598 27.55 33.48 40.37
C GLU A 598 27.13 34.46 39.26
N SER A 599 26.21 35.41 39.43
CA SER A 599 25.28 35.76 40.54
C SER A 599 24.32 36.87 40.10
N HIS A 600 23.14 36.88 40.73
CA HIS A 600 22.06 37.89 40.87
C HIS A 600 22.30 39.38 40.53
N HIS A 601 21.28 40.04 39.94
CA HIS A 601 20.61 41.20 40.57
C HIS A 601 19.25 41.57 39.93
N GLU A 602 18.28 41.84 40.81
CA GLU A 602 16.96 42.45 40.55
C GLU A 602 17.05 43.89 40.01
N ARG A 603 16.02 44.34 39.27
CA ARG A 603 15.16 45.53 39.58
C ARG A 603 14.53 46.17 38.32
N GLY A 604 13.21 46.30 38.34
CA GLY A 604 12.52 47.55 37.97
C GLY A 604 11.91 47.66 36.57
N ASN A 605 10.58 47.56 36.49
CA ASN A 605 9.75 47.99 35.36
C ASN A 605 9.88 49.50 35.06
N PRO A 606 9.97 49.89 33.78
CA PRO A 606 9.62 51.22 33.30
C PRO A 606 8.51 51.13 32.23
N GLU A 607 7.41 50.45 32.53
CA GLU A 607 6.30 50.23 31.58
C GLU A 607 5.22 51.34 31.59
N LEU A 608 5.45 52.46 32.29
CA LEU A 608 4.43 53.51 32.46
C LEU A 608 4.79 54.92 31.95
N GLU A 609 5.92 55.09 31.24
CA GLU A 609 6.28 56.42 30.69
C GLU A 609 6.44 56.48 29.16
N GLN A 610 6.36 55.35 28.43
CA GLN A 610 6.57 55.34 26.97
C GLN A 610 5.29 55.54 26.14
N GLN A 611 4.10 55.38 26.72
CA GLN A 611 2.81 55.41 25.99
C GLN A 611 2.32 56.82 25.62
N ALA A 612 2.97 57.89 26.07
CA ALA A 612 2.55 59.27 25.80
C ALA A 612 3.24 59.95 24.60
N ARG A 613 4.11 59.25 23.83
CA ARG A 613 4.84 59.86 22.69
C ARG A 613 4.86 59.03 21.40
N LEU A 614 3.73 58.47 20.97
CA LEU A 614 3.63 57.69 19.72
C LEU A 614 2.56 58.21 18.73
N GLY A 615 2.43 59.54 18.64
CA GLY A 615 1.47 60.20 17.75
C GLY A 615 1.88 60.33 16.27
N ASP A 616 3.10 59.97 15.89
CA ASP A 616 3.58 60.21 14.51
C ASP A 616 4.53 59.11 14.00
N LEU A 617 4.01 57.89 13.86
CA LEU A 617 4.71 56.83 13.13
C LEU A 617 4.06 56.65 11.75
N SER A 618 4.88 56.71 10.69
CA SER A 618 4.48 56.34 9.33
C SER A 618 3.78 54.98 9.29
N PRO A 619 2.81 54.73 8.40
CA PRO A 619 2.06 53.46 8.30
C PRO A 619 2.95 52.22 8.31
N ARG A 620 4.13 52.30 7.66
CA ARG A 620 5.12 51.21 7.61
C ARG A 620 5.72 50.87 8.98
N ARG A 621 5.97 51.88 9.83
CA ARG A 621 6.48 51.69 11.20
C ARG A 621 5.41 51.14 12.14
N ARG A 622 4.12 51.46 11.88
CA ARG A 622 2.99 50.87 12.60
C ARG A 622 2.90 49.37 12.34
N ILE A 623 2.94 48.97 11.07
CA ILE A 623 2.90 47.54 10.68
C ILE A 623 4.05 46.75 11.32
N ILE A 624 5.28 47.28 11.31
CA ILE A 624 6.43 46.57 11.89
C ILE A 624 6.30 46.42 13.40
N ARG A 625 5.80 47.45 14.09
CA ARG A 625 5.55 47.38 15.52
C ARG A 625 4.46 46.37 15.85
N ASP A 626 3.37 46.37 15.09
CA ASP A 626 2.28 45.42 15.30
C ASP A 626 2.76 43.98 15.04
N LEU A 627 3.61 43.75 14.02
CA LEU A 627 4.27 42.46 13.77
C LEU A 627 5.21 42.02 14.92
N LEU A 628 5.98 42.96 15.47
CA LEU A 628 6.84 42.70 16.62
C LEU A 628 6.03 42.30 17.85
N GLU A 629 4.96 43.04 18.15
CA GLU A 629 4.08 42.75 19.28
C GLU A 629 3.43 41.37 19.13
N THR A 630 2.94 41.03 17.93
CA THR A 630 2.38 39.70 17.68
C THR A 630 3.43 38.59 17.81
N GLU A 631 4.67 38.84 17.38
CA GLU A 631 5.74 37.85 17.46
C GLU A 631 6.21 37.64 18.90
N GLU A 632 6.32 38.71 19.70
CA GLU A 632 6.64 38.62 21.12
C GLU A 632 5.58 37.82 21.90
N ILE A 633 4.30 38.04 21.58
CA ILE A 633 3.19 37.26 22.14
C ILE A 633 3.32 35.79 21.72
N TYR A 634 3.53 35.52 20.44
CA TYR A 634 3.68 34.16 19.91
C TYR A 634 4.83 33.39 20.58
N VAL A 635 6.01 34.00 20.69
CA VAL A 635 7.18 33.42 21.38
C VAL A 635 6.88 33.14 22.85
N LYS A 636 6.17 34.07 23.52
CA LYS A 636 5.77 33.92 24.93
C LYS A 636 4.76 32.79 25.13
N GLU A 637 3.82 32.62 24.21
CA GLU A 637 2.84 31.53 24.25
C GLU A 637 3.52 30.17 24.05
N ILE A 638 4.41 30.03 23.06
CA ILE A 638 5.15 28.77 22.89
C ILE A 638 5.99 28.47 24.13
N LYS A 639 6.65 29.50 24.70
CA LYS A 639 7.40 29.33 25.95
C LYS A 639 6.52 28.84 27.09
N SER A 640 5.28 29.33 27.20
CA SER A 640 4.34 28.88 28.23
C SER A 640 3.97 27.39 28.09
N ILE A 641 3.92 26.87 26.86
CA ILE A 641 3.70 25.44 26.60
C ILE A 641 4.93 24.64 27.04
N ILE A 642 6.13 25.10 26.69
CA ILE A 642 7.40 24.44 27.07
C ILE A 642 7.57 24.41 28.59
N ASP A 643 7.33 25.53 29.26
CA ASP A 643 7.54 25.66 30.70
C ASP A 643 6.39 25.04 31.51
N GLY A 644 5.16 25.06 30.99
CA GLY A 644 3.96 24.58 31.67
C GLY A 644 3.64 23.10 31.46
N TYR A 645 4.05 22.52 30.33
CA TYR A 645 3.74 21.13 29.99
C TYR A 645 4.99 20.31 29.69
N ILE A 646 5.85 20.74 28.76
CA ILE A 646 6.96 19.91 28.28
C ILE A 646 8.02 19.69 29.36
N THR A 647 8.45 20.75 30.04
CA THR A 647 9.48 20.70 31.08
C THR A 647 8.96 19.97 32.34
N PRO A 648 7.72 20.21 32.80
CA PRO A 648 7.15 19.46 33.92
C PRO A 648 7.04 17.95 33.70
N MET A 649 6.88 17.50 32.45
CA MET A 649 6.88 16.07 32.13
C MET A 649 8.23 15.37 32.37
N ASP A 650 9.34 16.12 32.40
CA ASP A 650 10.66 15.58 32.70
C ASP A 650 10.92 15.49 34.21
N PHE A 651 10.05 16.07 35.04
CA PHE A 651 10.24 16.02 36.49
C PHE A 651 9.72 14.72 37.09
N ILE A 652 10.65 13.95 37.68
CA ILE A 652 10.40 12.63 38.30
C ILE A 652 9.24 12.68 39.30
N TRP A 653 9.12 13.76 40.09
CA TRP A 653 8.07 13.93 41.09
C TRP A 653 6.65 14.15 40.52
N LEU A 654 6.50 14.52 39.24
CA LEU A 654 5.21 14.74 38.56
C LEU A 654 4.82 13.55 37.69
N LYS A 655 5.69 12.54 37.57
CA LYS A 655 5.46 11.35 36.73
C LYS A 655 4.16 10.62 37.07
N HIS A 656 3.78 10.59 38.35
CA HIS A 656 2.54 9.96 38.82
C HIS A 656 1.26 10.67 38.37
N LEU A 657 1.34 11.92 37.88
CA LEU A 657 0.22 12.69 37.34
C LEU A 657 0.05 12.49 35.83
N ILE A 658 0.99 11.80 35.17
CA ILE A 658 1.01 11.60 33.72
C ILE A 658 0.47 10.20 33.42
N PRO A 659 -0.60 10.07 32.61
CA PRO A 659 -1.10 8.77 32.17
C PRO A 659 0.01 7.91 31.54
N ASP A 660 0.03 6.61 31.84
CA ASP A 660 1.10 5.71 31.39
C ASP A 660 1.31 5.71 29.86
N VAL A 661 0.25 5.93 29.09
CA VAL A 661 0.28 6.02 27.62
C VAL A 661 1.04 7.25 27.10
N LEU A 662 1.12 8.31 27.91
CA LEU A 662 1.83 9.56 27.57
C LEU A 662 3.26 9.59 28.13
N GLN A 663 3.60 8.68 29.04
CA GLN A 663 4.97 8.55 29.53
C GLN A 663 5.88 8.09 28.38
N ASN A 664 6.96 8.83 28.14
CA ASN A 664 7.93 8.64 27.04
C ASN A 664 7.44 9.00 25.61
N ASN A 665 6.23 9.56 25.44
CA ASN A 665 5.72 10.01 24.13
C ASN A 665 5.79 11.55 23.94
N LYS A 666 6.69 12.23 24.68
CA LYS A 666 6.81 13.69 24.69
C LYS A 666 7.10 14.28 23.31
N ASP A 667 8.02 13.66 22.56
CA ASP A 667 8.45 14.16 21.25
C ASP A 667 7.36 13.99 20.19
N PHE A 668 6.48 13.00 20.34
CA PHE A 668 5.30 12.84 19.49
C PHE A 668 4.20 13.85 19.86
N LEU A 669 3.96 14.08 21.16
CA LEU A 669 2.88 14.94 21.63
C LEU A 669 3.11 16.43 21.31
N PHE A 670 4.36 16.89 21.40
CA PHE A 670 4.71 18.30 21.19
C PHE A 670 5.45 18.57 19.89
N GLY A 671 5.80 17.52 19.13
CA GLY A 671 6.48 17.64 17.84
C GLY A 671 7.73 18.51 17.94
N ASN A 672 7.83 19.47 17.02
CA ASN A 672 8.96 20.39 16.89
C ASN A 672 8.78 21.72 17.65
N ILE A 673 7.97 21.76 18.71
CA ILE A 673 7.69 23.01 19.46
C ILE A 673 8.96 23.68 20.01
N ARG A 674 9.96 22.90 20.43
CA ARG A 674 11.21 23.46 20.98
C ARG A 674 12.03 24.14 19.89
N GLU A 675 12.11 23.51 18.72
CA GLU A 675 12.79 24.04 17.53
C GLU A 675 12.11 25.30 17.02
N LEU A 676 10.76 25.33 17.01
CA LEU A 676 9.98 26.52 16.65
C LEU A 676 10.23 27.66 17.64
N TYR A 677 10.16 27.39 18.95
CA TYR A 677 10.48 28.42 19.96
C TYR A 677 11.89 28.97 19.78
N GLU A 678 12.89 28.10 19.60
CA GLU A 678 14.28 28.54 19.42
C GLU A 678 14.44 29.40 18.17
N PHE A 679 13.85 29.00 17.05
CA PHE A 679 13.91 29.76 15.81
C PHE A 679 13.22 31.12 15.96
N HIS A 680 11.99 31.14 16.43
CA HIS A 680 11.20 32.35 16.54
C HIS A 680 11.82 33.34 17.54
N ASN A 681 12.23 32.85 18.71
CA ASN A 681 12.84 33.67 19.75
C ASN A 681 14.25 34.18 19.40
N ARG A 682 15.12 33.31 18.87
CA ARG A 682 16.54 33.65 18.65
C ARG A 682 16.84 34.20 17.27
N THR A 683 16.02 33.87 16.27
CA THR A 683 16.28 34.22 14.87
C THR A 683 15.24 35.21 14.35
N PHE A 684 13.97 34.82 14.31
CA PHE A 684 12.94 35.62 13.64
C PHE A 684 12.63 36.92 14.36
N LEU A 685 12.38 36.87 15.67
CA LEU A 685 12.14 38.04 16.51
C LEU A 685 13.33 39.02 16.45
N LYS A 686 14.57 38.51 16.48
CA LYS A 686 15.79 39.33 16.35
C LYS A 686 15.96 39.98 14.98
N GLU A 687 15.42 39.38 13.93
CA GLU A 687 15.40 40.00 12.60
C GLU A 687 14.27 41.02 12.46
N LEU A 688 13.10 40.77 13.06
CA LEU A 688 12.01 41.76 13.12
C LEU A 688 12.39 42.98 13.97
N GLU A 689 13.14 42.80 15.07
CA GLU A 689 13.65 43.91 15.90
C GLU A 689 14.51 44.85 15.05
N LYS A 690 15.36 44.30 14.16
CA LYS A 690 16.17 45.09 13.21
C LYS A 690 15.32 45.81 12.16
N CYS A 691 14.14 45.27 11.81
CA CYS A 691 13.22 45.92 10.89
C CYS A 691 12.57 47.17 11.51
N ALA A 692 12.47 47.26 12.85
CA ALA A 692 11.97 48.47 13.51
C ALA A 692 12.86 49.69 13.25
N GLU A 693 14.18 49.47 13.21
CA GLU A 693 15.16 50.50 12.87
C GLU A 693 15.26 50.73 11.37
N ASN A 694 15.12 49.66 10.56
CA ASN A 694 15.24 49.73 9.10
C ASN A 694 14.10 48.99 8.36
N PRO A 695 12.96 49.67 8.10
CA PRO A 695 11.75 49.08 7.52
C PRO A 695 11.90 48.44 6.13
N GLU A 696 13.00 48.70 5.42
CA GLU A 696 13.30 48.14 4.10
C GLU A 696 13.71 46.67 4.16
N LEU A 697 14.19 46.21 5.31
CA LEU A 697 14.62 44.83 5.51
C LEU A 697 13.45 43.85 5.69
N LEU A 698 12.24 44.35 5.96
CA LEU A 698 11.07 43.52 6.26
C LEU A 698 10.77 42.51 5.15
N ALA A 699 10.80 42.93 3.89
CA ALA A 699 10.57 42.02 2.76
C ALA A 699 11.67 40.95 2.66
N HIS A 700 12.92 41.30 2.97
CA HIS A 700 14.04 40.36 2.95
C HIS A 700 13.91 39.29 4.04
N CYS A 701 13.40 39.64 5.22
CA CYS A 701 13.11 38.67 6.28
C CYS A 701 12.17 37.56 5.78
N PHE A 702 11.07 37.90 5.10
CA PHE A 702 10.14 36.88 4.62
C PHE A 702 10.67 36.12 3.39
N LEU A 703 11.33 36.80 2.45
CA LEU A 703 11.83 36.19 1.21
C LEU A 703 12.97 35.19 1.42
N LYS A 704 13.87 35.44 2.39
CA LYS A 704 14.95 34.50 2.75
C LYS A 704 14.44 33.13 3.23
N ARG A 705 13.17 33.06 3.62
CA ARG A 705 12.55 31.88 4.24
C ARG A 705 11.71 31.06 3.25
N VAL A 706 11.21 31.66 2.16
CA VAL A 706 10.50 30.93 1.09
C VAL A 706 11.40 29.88 0.41
N SER A 707 12.71 30.12 0.34
CA SER A 707 13.67 29.17 -0.23
C SER A 707 14.01 27.97 0.66
N LEU A 708 13.67 28.01 1.96
CA LEU A 708 13.95 26.92 2.91
C LEU A 708 12.76 25.96 3.07
N TYR A 709 11.53 26.37 2.75
CA TYR A 709 10.34 25.53 2.77
C TYR A 709 10.00 24.92 1.39
N SER A 710 10.88 25.12 0.40
CA SER A 710 10.76 24.56 -0.95
C SER A 710 11.74 23.39 -1.21
N GLN A 711 12.33 22.83 -0.15
CA GLN A 711 13.15 21.61 -0.21
C GLN A 711 12.57 20.51 0.68
#